data_AF-D2VQV2-F1
#
_entry.id   AF-D2VQV2-F1
#
_cell.length_a   1.000
_cell.length_b   1.000
_cell.length_c   1.000
_cell.angle_alpha   90.00
_cell.angle_beta   90.00
_cell.angle_gamma   90.00
#
_symmetry.space_group_name_H-M   'P 1'
#
loop_
_entity.id
_entity.type
_entity.pdbx_description
1 polymer ?
#
loop_
_entity_poly.entity_id
_entity_poly.type
_entity_poly.pdbx_seq_one_letter_code
_entity_poly.pdbx_strand_id
1 'polypeptide(L)'
;MNIFNIPEVVVRIFPFLSTEDRAHNRLINSTFDAIYQTEEKNDLIDKWHKYCQELAHDYDSPVLSNEQLTNLINQFGFTNMQFHLKVWLTNCASGRYHFSNLISIAPVDDWEFIAETPISEHSTFPLILNSEFGENQWQENLIMVHKGHFTSVLTLLDKRNGLFFIFTGTSMFPSLKCIGHIKDWIESIPIHVIKPISLFGNELYPDEEMIGNMTKYVKIMQEGDKKDLVEFLKANANFYPYLSIELRRDPEILGAVKKMFETDPDCYFQNIPAFFPSEIRKDKDAYFDLFNINSSHIFLHHSLRKDKDFTIRLMKQYPYSVDPNRVQTEFVNDPEVAKHWVYTIDLKESAFKIKTKEDILRFLQVTLDVESVEPELLNNLTLMVEVINQHFHRNYKTNEYLEDRDVILEEISNRNVIFLSIASPELRNNREFMLECIEINEKSALFIGDSLKNDVKILANPTALTYVSGLQLTMNQILEILRNMENDDIDYAMNYNAVKNFIPAEYLKDDEFMLHLLEISAFTNVLMSSKLRKDKTFWSMAFESNQDLLKYGVVPIDILREKYPSDLSNIDPRLLTYKMRDDKTVIENSGGEIFNYASERVRSDKDLLLECMERYSSVVYLYAPKHLRKDTQIKQALSCPSLLSIPDKLPSRFAKQ
;
A
#
# COMPACT_ATOMS: atom_id res chain seq x y z
N MET A 1 -28.96 -1.89 -42.22
CA MET A 1 -30.29 -1.24 -42.10
C MET A 1 -30.08 0.26 -42.17
N ASN A 2 -30.91 0.97 -42.94
CA ASN A 2 -30.72 2.36 -43.34
C ASN A 2 -30.95 3.34 -42.16
N ILE A 3 -30.10 4.37 -42.03
CA ILE A 3 -30.01 5.35 -40.91
C ILE A 3 -31.28 6.21 -40.76
N PHE A 4 -32.22 6.13 -41.71
CA PHE A 4 -33.41 6.97 -41.80
C PHE A 4 -34.75 6.34 -41.37
N ASN A 5 -34.76 5.12 -40.81
CA ASN A 5 -36.00 4.45 -40.36
C ASN A 5 -36.21 4.50 -38.84
N ILE A 6 -35.91 5.63 -38.21
CA ILE A 6 -36.27 5.88 -36.82
C ILE A 6 -37.65 6.57 -36.85
N PRO A 7 -38.68 6.05 -36.17
CA PRO A 7 -39.99 6.69 -36.14
C PRO A 7 -39.82 8.16 -35.73
N GLU A 8 -40.43 9.09 -36.48
CA GLU A 8 -40.31 10.54 -36.25
C GLU A 8 -40.67 10.93 -34.81
N VAL A 9 -41.56 10.16 -34.18
CA VAL A 9 -41.91 10.25 -32.76
C VAL A 9 -40.70 10.06 -31.84
N VAL A 10 -39.82 9.09 -32.12
CA VAL A 10 -38.63 8.83 -31.31
C VAL A 10 -37.65 10.00 -31.47
N VAL A 11 -37.43 10.50 -32.69
CA VAL A 11 -36.53 11.65 -32.96
C VAL A 11 -37.02 12.93 -32.27
N ARG A 12 -38.35 13.15 -32.21
CA ARG A 12 -38.93 14.33 -31.55
C ARG A 12 -38.93 14.24 -30.04
N ILE A 13 -39.01 13.03 -29.46
CA ILE A 13 -39.06 12.83 -28.01
C ILE A 13 -37.63 12.70 -27.44
N PHE A 14 -36.67 12.19 -28.22
CA PHE A 14 -35.30 11.93 -27.78
C PHE A 14 -34.63 13.12 -27.06
N PRO A 15 -34.68 14.37 -27.58
CA PRO A 15 -34.06 15.53 -26.93
C PRO A 15 -34.66 15.87 -25.57
N PHE A 16 -35.88 15.43 -25.28
CA PHE A 16 -36.60 15.72 -24.05
C PHE A 16 -36.51 14.62 -22.99
N LEU A 17 -35.91 13.47 -23.34
CA LEU A 17 -35.65 12.39 -22.38
C LEU A 17 -34.32 12.63 -21.67
N SER A 18 -34.28 12.38 -20.37
CA SER A 18 -33.04 12.39 -19.60
C SER A 18 -32.13 11.23 -20.03
N THR A 19 -30.84 11.33 -19.71
CA THR A 19 -29.85 10.27 -19.95
C THR A 19 -30.28 8.93 -19.33
N GLU A 20 -30.86 8.96 -18.12
CA GLU A 20 -31.43 7.79 -17.44
C GLU A 20 -32.63 7.19 -18.17
N ASP A 21 -33.55 8.03 -18.65
CA ASP A 21 -34.75 7.57 -19.36
C ASP A 21 -34.41 6.89 -20.69
N ARG A 22 -33.39 7.39 -21.39
CA ARG A 22 -32.94 6.80 -22.66
C ARG A 22 -32.27 5.44 -22.45
N ALA A 23 -31.44 5.31 -21.40
CA ALA A 23 -30.78 4.06 -21.03
C ALA A 23 -31.78 3.01 -20.54
N HIS A 24 -32.73 3.40 -19.69
CA HIS A 24 -33.77 2.52 -19.16
C HIS A 24 -34.65 1.91 -20.26
N ASN A 25 -34.97 2.69 -21.29
CA ASN A 25 -35.85 2.27 -22.38
C ASN A 25 -35.13 1.58 -23.56
N ARG A 26 -33.81 1.31 -23.46
CA ARG A 26 -33.00 0.68 -24.53
C ARG A 26 -33.21 1.32 -25.90
N LEU A 27 -33.39 2.64 -25.97
CA LEU A 27 -33.58 3.40 -27.22
C LEU A 27 -32.27 3.55 -28.03
N ILE A 28 -31.31 2.66 -27.80
CA ILE A 28 -29.94 2.72 -28.26
C ILE A 28 -29.82 1.87 -29.53
N ASN A 29 -29.83 2.52 -30.70
CA ASN A 29 -29.30 1.94 -31.94
C ASN A 29 -27.92 2.56 -32.21
N SER A 30 -27.16 2.02 -33.18
CA SER A 30 -25.79 2.46 -33.48
C SER A 30 -25.62 3.96 -33.78
N THR A 31 -26.68 4.68 -34.15
CA THR A 31 -26.66 6.13 -34.39
C THR A 31 -26.85 6.91 -33.09
N PHE A 32 -27.75 6.46 -32.22
CA PHE A 32 -27.94 7.04 -30.89
C PHE A 32 -26.81 6.70 -29.91
N ASP A 33 -26.12 5.57 -30.10
CA ASP A 33 -24.89 5.21 -29.39
C ASP A 33 -23.81 6.28 -29.54
N ALA A 34 -23.57 6.77 -30.77
CA ALA A 34 -22.54 7.77 -31.04
C ALA A 34 -22.89 9.14 -30.43
N ILE A 35 -24.17 9.52 -30.48
CA ILE A 35 -24.67 10.76 -29.86
C ILE A 35 -24.54 10.66 -28.34
N TYR A 36 -25.01 9.56 -27.76
CA TYR A 36 -24.91 9.29 -26.32
C TYR A 36 -23.45 9.30 -25.84
N GLN A 37 -22.54 8.62 -26.55
CA GLN A 37 -21.11 8.63 -26.22
C GLN A 37 -20.51 10.04 -26.33
N THR A 38 -20.94 10.85 -27.28
CA THR A 38 -20.47 12.23 -27.42
C THR A 38 -20.98 13.12 -26.28
N GLU A 39 -22.26 12.99 -25.93
CA GLU A 39 -22.89 13.71 -24.81
C GLU A 39 -22.23 13.32 -23.47
N GLU A 40 -22.07 12.02 -23.20
CA GLU A 40 -21.40 11.52 -21.99
C GLU A 40 -19.92 11.92 -21.93
N LYS A 41 -19.22 11.91 -23.08
CA LYS A 41 -17.85 12.41 -23.17
C LYS A 41 -17.78 13.87 -22.75
N ASN A 42 -18.65 14.72 -23.30
CA ASN A 42 -18.66 16.15 -23.01
C ASN A 42 -19.06 16.43 -21.55
N ASP A 43 -20.07 15.74 -21.00
CA ASP A 43 -20.46 15.87 -19.60
C ASP A 43 -19.30 15.53 -18.64
N LEU A 44 -18.56 14.45 -18.92
CA LEU A 44 -17.37 14.09 -18.13
C LEU A 44 -16.27 15.14 -18.24
N ILE A 45 -16.02 15.65 -19.44
CA ILE A 45 -15.04 16.71 -19.69
C ILE A 45 -15.43 17.99 -18.96
N ASP A 46 -16.69 18.39 -18.98
CA ASP A 46 -17.18 19.60 -18.32
C ASP A 46 -17.11 19.47 -16.79
N LYS A 47 -17.48 18.31 -16.25
CA LYS A 47 -17.31 18.00 -14.81
C LYS A 47 -15.85 18.06 -14.38
N TRP A 48 -14.95 17.52 -15.21
CA TRP A 48 -13.51 17.60 -14.97
C TRP A 48 -12.98 19.02 -15.05
N HIS A 49 -13.37 19.80 -16.07
CA HIS A 49 -12.96 21.20 -16.18
C HIS A 49 -13.45 22.05 -15.02
N LYS A 50 -14.70 21.87 -14.59
CA LYS A 50 -15.24 22.53 -13.40
C LYS A 50 -14.42 22.16 -12.16
N TYR A 51 -14.11 20.87 -12.01
CA TYR A 51 -13.23 20.39 -10.94
C TYR A 51 -11.85 21.06 -10.98
N CYS A 52 -11.21 21.16 -12.15
CA CYS A 52 -9.94 21.87 -12.30
C CYS A 52 -10.06 23.38 -12.01
N GLN A 53 -11.07 24.08 -12.55
CA GLN A 53 -11.22 25.52 -12.33
C GLN A 53 -11.44 25.89 -10.85
N GLU A 54 -12.16 25.06 -10.09
CA GLU A 54 -12.45 25.32 -8.69
C GLU A 54 -11.31 24.91 -7.72
N LEU A 55 -10.46 23.95 -8.11
CA LEU A 55 -9.51 23.30 -7.19
C LEU A 55 -8.07 23.19 -7.72
N ALA A 56 -7.83 23.43 -9.01
CA ALA A 56 -6.60 23.10 -9.71
C ALA A 56 -6.34 24.10 -10.88
N HIS A 57 -5.79 25.29 -10.57
CA HIS A 57 -5.52 26.35 -11.54
C HIS A 57 -4.70 25.87 -12.77
N ASP A 58 -5.26 26.07 -13.97
CA ASP A 58 -4.70 25.90 -15.33
C ASP A 58 -3.56 24.88 -15.48
N TYR A 59 -3.94 23.66 -15.88
CA TYR A 59 -3.02 22.59 -16.26
C TYR A 59 -3.03 22.39 -17.77
N ASP A 60 -1.98 22.88 -18.43
CA ASP A 60 -1.69 22.59 -19.84
C ASP A 60 -0.69 21.42 -19.88
N SER A 61 -1.20 20.20 -19.95
CA SER A 61 -0.38 18.99 -20.04
C SER A 61 -1.02 18.03 -21.03
N PRO A 62 -0.23 17.41 -21.92
CA PRO A 62 -0.75 16.58 -22.98
C PRO A 62 -1.46 15.34 -22.41
N VAL A 63 -2.69 15.14 -22.87
CA VAL A 63 -3.47 13.92 -22.64
C VAL A 63 -2.83 12.73 -23.35
N LEU A 64 -3.22 11.52 -22.95
CA LEU A 64 -2.70 10.29 -23.51
C LEU A 64 -3.02 10.19 -25.02
N SER A 65 -2.01 9.97 -25.86
CA SER A 65 -2.24 9.66 -27.28
C SER A 65 -2.86 8.28 -27.45
N ASN A 66 -3.46 8.01 -28.62
CA ASN A 66 -4.04 6.70 -28.90
C ASN A 66 -2.99 5.56 -28.87
N GLU A 67 -1.75 5.85 -29.25
CA GLU A 67 -0.65 4.89 -29.21
C GLU A 67 -0.26 4.57 -27.76
N GLN A 68 -0.07 5.60 -26.93
CA GLN A 68 0.23 5.43 -25.51
C GLN A 68 -0.92 4.74 -24.75
N LEU A 69 -2.17 5.04 -25.09
CA LEU A 69 -3.33 4.31 -24.56
C LEU A 69 -3.28 2.83 -24.92
N THR A 70 -2.88 2.50 -26.15
CA THR A 70 -2.76 1.11 -26.59
C THR A 70 -1.67 0.38 -25.80
N ASN A 71 -0.51 1.03 -25.60
CA ASN A 71 0.57 0.48 -24.78
C ASN A 71 0.13 0.25 -23.33
N LEU A 72 -0.59 1.21 -22.74
CA LEU A 72 -1.14 1.10 -21.39
C LEU A 72 -2.16 -0.05 -21.28
N ILE A 73 -3.06 -0.19 -22.26
CA ILE A 73 -4.01 -1.31 -22.33
C ILE A 73 -3.28 -2.65 -22.32
N ASN A 74 -2.22 -2.77 -23.12
CA ASN A 74 -1.43 -4.00 -23.24
C ASN A 74 -0.64 -4.30 -21.95
N GLN A 75 0.03 -3.29 -21.39
CA GLN A 75 0.84 -3.40 -20.18
C GLN A 75 0.01 -3.82 -18.96
N PHE A 76 -1.14 -3.19 -18.75
CA PHE A 76 -2.01 -3.51 -17.62
C PHE A 76 -2.94 -4.69 -17.91
N GLY A 77 -3.03 -5.18 -19.14
CA GLY A 77 -3.90 -6.31 -19.51
C GLY A 77 -5.39 -5.98 -19.37
N PHE A 78 -5.80 -4.78 -19.78
CA PHE A 78 -7.21 -4.40 -19.78
C PHE A 78 -8.00 -5.28 -20.75
N THR A 79 -8.90 -6.12 -20.24
CA THR A 79 -9.77 -6.97 -21.07
C THR A 79 -10.88 -6.16 -21.73
N ASN A 80 -11.39 -5.14 -21.02
CA ASN A 80 -12.40 -4.22 -21.52
C ASN A 80 -12.30 -2.88 -20.75
N MET A 81 -11.57 -1.91 -21.30
CA MET A 81 -11.45 -0.59 -20.67
C MET A 81 -12.77 0.19 -20.78
N GLN A 82 -13.32 0.61 -19.65
CA GLN A 82 -14.57 1.35 -19.58
C GLN A 82 -14.49 2.69 -20.33
N PHE A 83 -15.59 3.07 -21.00
CA PHE A 83 -15.66 4.24 -21.89
C PHE A 83 -15.23 5.56 -21.23
N HIS A 84 -15.77 5.87 -20.05
CA HIS A 84 -15.46 7.11 -19.32
C HIS A 84 -14.00 7.14 -18.85
N LEU A 85 -13.42 6.00 -18.48
CA LEU A 85 -11.99 5.90 -18.17
C LEU A 85 -11.14 6.22 -19.41
N LYS A 86 -11.50 5.69 -20.58
CA LYS A 86 -10.81 6.00 -21.84
C LYS A 86 -10.95 7.47 -22.23
N VAL A 87 -12.15 8.04 -22.11
CA VAL A 87 -12.39 9.47 -22.34
C VAL A 87 -11.53 10.29 -21.38
N TRP A 88 -11.54 9.95 -20.10
CA TRP A 88 -10.77 10.66 -19.11
C TRP A 88 -9.27 10.60 -19.41
N LEU A 89 -8.68 9.42 -19.67
CA LEU A 89 -7.26 9.28 -20.03
C LEU A 89 -6.84 10.09 -21.28
N THR A 90 -7.73 10.21 -22.26
CA THR A 90 -7.42 10.82 -23.56
C THR A 90 -7.92 12.26 -23.73
N ASN A 91 -8.67 12.82 -22.77
CA ASN A 91 -9.25 14.16 -22.87
C ASN A 91 -9.20 14.97 -21.56
N CYS A 92 -8.97 14.34 -20.41
CA CYS A 92 -9.05 14.99 -19.10
C CYS A 92 -7.76 14.82 -18.28
N ALA A 93 -7.25 13.59 -18.20
CA ALA A 93 -6.08 13.23 -17.43
C ALA A 93 -4.82 13.81 -18.08
N SER A 94 -4.27 14.82 -17.42
CA SER A 94 -2.83 15.05 -17.40
C SER A 94 -2.36 14.35 -16.13
N GLY A 95 -1.33 13.44 -16.12
CA GLY A 95 -1.06 12.37 -15.08
C GLY A 95 0.07 12.52 -13.98
N ARG A 96 -0.12 12.62 -12.63
CA ARG A 96 0.80 12.99 -11.51
C ARG A 96 1.29 11.71 -10.86
N TYR A 97 2.55 11.54 -10.57
CA TYR A 97 3.00 10.34 -9.87
C TYR A 97 2.89 10.47 -8.34
N HIS A 98 2.48 9.38 -7.65
CA HIS A 98 2.86 9.10 -6.26
C HIS A 98 3.15 7.61 -6.11
N PHE A 99 4.07 7.29 -5.19
CA PHE A 99 4.60 5.97 -4.85
C PHE A 99 3.64 4.79 -5.07
N SER A 100 4.19 3.75 -5.72
CA SER A 100 3.63 2.45 -6.14
C SER A 100 2.66 2.50 -7.34
N ASN A 101 2.93 1.71 -8.40
CA ASN A 101 2.02 1.21 -9.45
C ASN A 101 0.68 1.96 -9.67
N LEU A 102 0.72 3.21 -10.15
CA LEU A 102 -0.44 4.11 -10.19
C LEU A 102 -0.83 4.53 -11.62
N ILE A 103 -2.09 4.29 -12.04
CA ILE A 103 -2.76 5.11 -13.07
C ILE A 103 -3.26 6.35 -12.35
N SER A 104 -2.40 7.34 -12.16
CA SER A 104 -2.76 8.50 -11.36
C SER A 104 -3.61 9.53 -12.10
N ILE A 105 -4.40 10.25 -11.31
CA ILE A 105 -5.46 11.17 -11.74
C ILE A 105 -5.03 12.65 -11.73
N ALA A 106 -3.93 12.99 -11.06
CA ALA A 106 -3.40 14.36 -11.13
C ALA A 106 -2.37 14.47 -12.31
N PRO A 107 -1.58 15.57 -12.57
CA PRO A 107 -0.65 15.79 -13.73
C PRO A 107 0.91 15.70 -13.70
N VAL A 108 1.49 14.99 -14.68
CA VAL A 108 2.88 14.85 -15.16
C VAL A 108 2.74 14.56 -16.66
N ASP A 109 3.44 15.33 -17.47
CA ASP A 109 3.52 15.18 -18.94
C ASP A 109 4.40 13.99 -19.40
N ASP A 110 4.46 12.89 -18.62
CA ASP A 110 5.40 11.77 -18.81
C ASP A 110 4.69 10.40 -18.76
N TRP A 111 3.86 10.14 -19.77
CA TRP A 111 3.16 8.86 -19.93
C TRP A 111 4.07 7.71 -20.37
N GLU A 112 5.19 8.00 -21.04
CA GLU A 112 6.17 6.99 -21.45
C GLU A 112 6.81 6.31 -20.23
N PHE A 113 7.09 7.06 -19.16
CA PHE A 113 7.51 6.47 -17.90
C PHE A 113 6.48 5.48 -17.34
N ILE A 114 5.20 5.84 -17.28
CA ILE A 114 4.15 4.95 -16.75
C ILE A 114 4.07 3.67 -17.58
N ALA A 115 4.19 3.80 -18.90
CA ALA A 115 4.16 2.69 -19.85
C ALA A 115 5.36 1.72 -19.72
N GLU A 116 6.52 2.21 -19.28
CA GLU A 116 7.79 1.46 -19.30
C GLU A 116 8.31 1.08 -17.92
N THR A 117 7.75 1.65 -16.85
CA THR A 117 8.16 1.31 -15.48
C THR A 117 7.76 -0.13 -15.18
N PRO A 118 8.71 -0.98 -14.74
CA PRO A 118 8.37 -2.28 -14.19
C PRO A 118 7.42 -2.06 -13.02
N ILE A 119 6.19 -2.56 -13.15
CA ILE A 119 5.28 -2.65 -12.02
C ILE A 119 6.01 -3.51 -11.00
N SER A 120 6.43 -2.95 -9.87
CA SER A 120 7.03 -3.77 -8.83
C SER A 120 5.94 -4.73 -8.38
N GLU A 121 6.07 -6.02 -8.70
CA GLU A 121 5.20 -7.08 -8.17
C GLU A 121 5.13 -7.02 -6.62
N HIS A 122 6.14 -6.37 -6.01
CA HIS A 122 6.33 -6.13 -4.58
C HIS A 122 5.90 -4.74 -4.08
N SER A 123 4.99 -4.01 -4.76
CA SER A 123 4.38 -2.86 -4.06
C SER A 123 3.83 -3.37 -2.74
N THR A 124 3.94 -2.66 -1.62
CA THR A 124 3.44 -3.11 -0.29
C THR A 124 1.91 -3.28 -0.22
N PHE A 125 1.23 -3.18 -1.36
CA PHE A 125 -0.22 -3.20 -1.53
C PHE A 125 -0.90 -4.58 -1.46
N PRO A 126 -0.32 -5.68 -1.99
CA PRO A 126 -0.85 -7.04 -1.84
C PRO A 126 -1.00 -7.45 -0.37
N LEU A 127 -0.15 -6.92 0.52
CA LEU A 127 -0.15 -7.27 1.95
C LEU A 127 -1.43 -6.84 2.67
N ILE A 128 -2.02 -5.67 2.31
CA ILE A 128 -3.17 -5.10 3.02
C ILE A 128 -4.51 -5.74 2.57
N LEU A 129 -4.61 -6.19 1.31
CA LEU A 129 -5.83 -6.77 0.75
C LEU A 129 -5.96 -8.28 0.95
N ASN A 130 -4.86 -8.99 1.28
CA ASN A 130 -4.86 -10.44 1.51
C ASN A 130 -5.69 -10.86 2.73
N SER A 131 -5.74 -10.02 3.78
CA SER A 131 -6.46 -10.33 5.02
C SER A 131 -7.98 -10.37 4.80
N GLU A 132 -8.57 -9.44 4.04
CA GLU A 132 -10.03 -9.34 3.89
C GLU A 132 -10.63 -10.09 2.68
N PHE A 133 -9.92 -10.20 1.54
CA PHE A 133 -10.58 -10.58 0.26
C PHE A 133 -10.26 -11.96 -0.31
N GLY A 134 -9.39 -12.75 0.32
CA GLY A 134 -9.06 -14.12 -0.13
C GLY A 134 -8.12 -14.15 -1.32
N GLU A 135 -7.47 -15.30 -1.53
CA GLU A 135 -6.38 -15.45 -2.51
C GLU A 135 -6.73 -15.03 -3.96
N ASN A 136 -5.82 -14.23 -4.53
CA ASN A 136 -5.28 -14.34 -5.89
C ASN A 136 -6.22 -14.27 -7.12
N GLN A 137 -7.24 -13.41 -7.14
CA GLN A 137 -7.81 -12.98 -8.43
C GLN A 137 -8.13 -11.49 -8.56
N TRP A 138 -8.27 -10.77 -7.44
CA TRP A 138 -8.72 -9.38 -7.50
C TRP A 138 -7.51 -8.46 -7.65
N GLN A 139 -6.37 -8.81 -7.04
CA GLN A 139 -5.16 -7.97 -7.01
C GLN A 139 -4.52 -7.76 -8.38
N GLU A 140 -4.39 -8.81 -9.20
CA GLU A 140 -3.88 -8.67 -10.58
C GLU A 140 -4.78 -7.78 -11.44
N ASN A 141 -6.05 -7.68 -11.08
CA ASN A 141 -7.05 -6.92 -11.81
C ASN A 141 -7.29 -5.52 -11.22
N LEU A 142 -6.80 -5.22 -10.01
CA LEU A 142 -6.98 -3.93 -9.36
C LEU A 142 -5.74 -3.06 -9.59
N ILE A 143 -5.97 -1.92 -10.23
CA ILE A 143 -4.95 -0.90 -10.48
C ILE A 143 -5.17 0.21 -9.48
N MET A 144 -4.15 0.59 -8.73
CA MET A 144 -4.26 1.78 -7.90
C MET A 144 -4.35 3.02 -8.78
N VAL A 145 -5.37 3.84 -8.54
CA VAL A 145 -5.64 5.06 -9.32
C VAL A 145 -5.46 6.34 -8.52
N HIS A 146 -5.52 6.26 -7.20
CA HIS A 146 -5.18 7.40 -6.34
C HIS A 146 -4.68 6.92 -4.98
N LYS A 147 -3.59 7.51 -4.46
CA LYS A 147 -3.13 7.31 -3.09
C LYS A 147 -3.15 8.66 -2.38
N GLY A 148 -3.86 8.76 -1.27
CA GLY A 148 -3.84 9.98 -0.47
C GLY A 148 -2.47 10.20 0.16
N HIS A 149 -2.06 11.46 0.30
CA HIS A 149 -0.81 11.79 0.99
C HIS A 149 -0.93 11.39 2.46
N PHE A 150 -0.09 10.46 2.91
CA PHE A 150 0.00 9.88 4.26
C PHE A 150 -1.23 9.11 4.80
N THR A 151 -2.44 9.28 4.26
CA THR A 151 -3.63 8.55 4.71
C THR A 151 -3.65 7.11 4.19
N SER A 152 -4.21 6.22 4.99
CA SER A 152 -4.61 4.86 4.62
C SER A 152 -5.75 4.81 3.59
N VAL A 153 -6.00 5.92 2.87
CA VAL A 153 -7.07 6.05 1.88
C VAL A 153 -6.50 5.90 0.49
N LEU A 154 -7.05 4.96 -0.26
CA LEU A 154 -6.54 4.58 -1.56
C LEU A 154 -7.68 4.24 -2.50
N THR A 155 -7.62 4.73 -3.73
CA THR A 155 -8.61 4.39 -4.76
C THR A 155 -8.02 3.35 -5.70
N LEU A 156 -8.78 2.29 -5.94
CA LEU A 156 -8.46 1.18 -6.83
C LEU A 156 -9.45 1.18 -7.99
N LEU A 157 -9.01 0.69 -9.14
CA LEU A 157 -9.77 0.46 -10.35
C LEU A 157 -9.69 -1.01 -10.73
N ASP A 158 -10.82 -1.69 -10.86
CA ASP A 158 -10.85 -3.05 -11.40
C ASP A 158 -10.83 -3.01 -12.94
N LYS A 159 -9.74 -3.46 -13.54
CA LYS A 159 -9.48 -3.43 -14.99
C LYS A 159 -10.41 -4.32 -15.82
N ARG A 160 -11.16 -5.24 -15.18
CA ARG A 160 -12.11 -6.13 -15.85
C ARG A 160 -13.44 -5.44 -16.15
N ASN A 161 -13.88 -4.57 -15.25
CA ASN A 161 -15.22 -3.97 -15.27
C ASN A 161 -15.21 -2.43 -15.18
N GLY A 162 -14.06 -1.82 -14.90
CA GLY A 162 -13.91 -0.37 -14.78
C GLY A 162 -14.50 0.22 -13.50
N LEU A 163 -14.74 -0.59 -12.45
CA LEU A 163 -15.26 -0.13 -11.17
C LEU A 163 -14.15 0.42 -10.29
N PHE A 164 -14.44 1.55 -9.65
CA PHE A 164 -13.61 2.23 -8.68
C PHE A 164 -14.01 1.82 -7.27
N PHE A 165 -13.01 1.56 -6.43
CA PHE A 165 -13.15 1.22 -5.03
C PHE A 165 -12.31 2.19 -4.21
N ILE A 166 -12.83 2.69 -3.09
CA ILE A 166 -12.02 3.35 -2.06
C ILE A 166 -11.73 2.34 -0.96
N PHE A 167 -10.46 2.15 -0.71
CA PHE A 167 -9.88 1.54 0.45
C PHE A 167 -9.71 2.62 1.55
N THR A 168 -10.16 2.36 2.77
CA THR A 168 -9.91 3.17 3.98
C THR A 168 -9.50 2.27 5.15
N GLY A 169 -8.69 2.75 6.09
CA GLY A 169 -8.35 2.01 7.34
C GLY A 169 -6.90 1.52 7.45
N THR A 170 -6.46 1.11 8.64
CA THR A 170 -5.06 0.67 8.88
C THR A 170 -4.80 -0.73 8.30
N SER A 171 -3.53 -1.16 8.21
CA SER A 171 -3.17 -2.53 7.81
C SER A 171 -3.88 -3.62 8.62
N MET A 172 -4.28 -3.31 9.87
CA MET A 172 -5.04 -4.18 10.76
C MET A 172 -6.56 -4.19 10.52
N PHE A 173 -7.15 -3.12 9.99
CA PHE A 173 -8.61 -3.01 9.79
C PHE A 173 -8.91 -2.31 8.46
N PRO A 174 -8.81 -3.04 7.35
CA PRO A 174 -9.09 -2.49 6.03
C PRO A 174 -10.61 -2.26 5.82
N SER A 175 -10.97 -1.42 4.87
CA SER A 175 -12.36 -1.23 4.43
C SER A 175 -12.37 -0.88 2.96
N LEU A 176 -12.95 -1.74 2.12
CA LEU A 176 -13.06 -1.51 0.68
C LEU A 176 -14.51 -1.20 0.30
N LYS A 177 -14.76 0.01 -0.19
CA LYS A 177 -16.08 0.49 -0.64
C LYS A 177 -16.08 0.69 -2.15
N CYS A 178 -16.96 0.00 -2.86
CA CYS A 178 -17.23 0.28 -4.27
C CYS A 178 -17.93 1.64 -4.41
N ILE A 179 -17.45 2.46 -5.34
CA ILE A 179 -17.96 3.80 -5.62
C ILE A 179 -18.79 3.85 -6.89
N GLY A 180 -18.48 2.97 -7.85
CA GLY A 180 -19.07 2.99 -9.19
C GLY A 180 -17.97 3.17 -10.23
N HIS A 181 -18.22 3.93 -11.28
CA HIS A 181 -17.25 4.22 -12.33
C HIS A 181 -16.55 5.57 -12.10
N ILE A 182 -15.61 5.95 -12.98
CA ILE A 182 -14.84 7.19 -12.82
C ILE A 182 -15.72 8.46 -12.72
N LYS A 183 -16.88 8.46 -13.36
CA LYS A 183 -17.87 9.54 -13.26
C LYS A 183 -18.43 9.65 -11.85
N ASP A 184 -18.90 8.52 -11.29
CA ASP A 184 -19.39 8.42 -9.92
C ASP A 184 -18.26 8.74 -8.93
N TRP A 185 -17.02 8.38 -9.26
CA TRP A 185 -15.85 8.75 -8.48
C TRP A 185 -15.65 10.27 -8.49
N ILE A 186 -15.54 10.94 -9.64
CA ILE A 186 -15.40 12.40 -9.74
C ILE A 186 -16.49 13.14 -8.96
N GLU A 187 -17.72 12.64 -9.00
CA GLU A 187 -18.88 13.22 -8.30
C GLU A 187 -18.91 12.91 -6.80
N SER A 188 -18.44 11.73 -6.41
CA SER A 188 -18.48 11.27 -5.01
C SER A 188 -17.25 11.65 -4.22
N ILE A 189 -16.14 12.08 -4.86
CA ILE A 189 -15.00 12.56 -4.08
C ILE A 189 -15.46 13.82 -3.37
N PRO A 190 -15.49 13.82 -2.03
CA PRO A 190 -15.95 14.99 -1.35
C PRO A 190 -14.99 16.17 -1.59
N ILE A 191 -15.53 17.36 -1.83
CA ILE A 191 -14.75 18.62 -1.85
C ILE A 191 -13.87 18.75 -0.59
N HIS A 192 -14.32 18.20 0.54
CA HIS A 192 -13.60 18.15 1.82
C HIS A 192 -12.63 16.97 1.96
N VAL A 193 -12.47 16.12 0.95
CA VAL A 193 -11.48 15.04 0.87
C VAL A 193 -10.35 15.48 -0.08
N ILE A 194 -10.63 16.22 -1.15
CA ILE A 194 -9.59 16.76 -2.06
C ILE A 194 -8.88 17.97 -1.46
N LYS A 195 -9.63 18.84 -0.78
CA LYS A 195 -9.08 20.01 -0.09
C LYS A 195 -8.21 19.64 1.13
N PRO A 196 -8.34 18.43 1.71
CA PRO A 196 -7.33 17.88 2.61
C PRO A 196 -6.30 16.94 2.00
N ILE A 197 -6.66 16.08 1.05
CA ILE A 197 -5.75 15.00 0.60
C ILE A 197 -4.72 15.47 -0.43
N SER A 198 -4.96 16.62 -1.08
CA SER A 198 -3.95 17.33 -1.88
C SER A 198 -3.18 18.41 -1.10
N LEU A 199 -3.54 18.65 0.16
CA LEU A 199 -3.05 19.75 1.00
C LEU A 199 -2.39 19.28 2.32
N PHE A 200 -2.75 18.11 2.83
CA PHE A 200 -2.37 17.63 4.16
C PHE A 200 -1.97 16.16 4.09
N GLY A 201 -0.72 15.90 4.43
CA GLY A 201 -0.38 14.62 5.02
C GLY A 201 -1.15 14.45 6.32
N ASN A 202 -1.91 13.36 6.42
CA ASN A 202 -2.39 12.68 7.62
C ASN A 202 -3.15 13.40 8.75
N GLU A 203 -3.33 14.72 8.76
CA GLU A 203 -4.06 15.31 9.89
C GLU A 203 -5.54 15.42 9.59
N LEU A 204 -6.35 14.77 10.46
CA LEU A 204 -7.80 14.91 10.50
C LEU A 204 -8.28 16.37 10.65
N TYR A 205 -7.37 17.33 10.90
CA TYR A 205 -7.57 18.77 10.87
C TYR A 205 -6.22 19.45 10.54
N PRO A 206 -6.14 20.42 9.60
CA PRO A 206 -4.92 21.19 9.42
C PRO A 206 -4.58 21.98 10.69
N ASP A 207 -3.30 22.00 11.07
CA ASP A 207 -2.82 22.85 12.16
C ASP A 207 -3.11 24.35 11.92
N GLU A 208 -3.11 25.14 12.99
CA GLU A 208 -3.43 26.58 12.92
C GLU A 208 -2.44 27.35 12.02
N GLU A 209 -1.19 26.89 11.93
CA GLU A 209 -0.14 27.50 11.13
C GLU A 209 -0.43 27.38 9.62
N MET A 210 -0.84 26.20 9.17
CA MET A 210 -1.16 25.92 7.77
C MET A 210 -2.43 26.62 7.31
N ILE A 211 -3.46 26.73 8.17
CA ILE A 211 -4.65 27.57 7.89
C ILE A 211 -4.22 29.03 7.72
N GLY A 212 -3.30 29.51 8.56
CA GLY A 212 -2.68 30.82 8.45
C GLY A 212 -1.97 31.02 7.11
N ASN A 213 -1.13 30.06 6.70
CA ASN A 213 -0.38 30.11 5.44
C ASN A 213 -1.29 30.06 4.21
N MET A 214 -2.36 29.27 4.22
CA MET A 214 -3.38 29.25 3.16
C MET A 214 -4.09 30.60 3.03
N THR A 215 -4.48 31.20 4.16
CA THR A 215 -5.14 32.51 4.17
C THR A 215 -4.21 33.58 3.59
N LYS A 216 -2.92 33.52 3.95
CA LYS A 216 -1.88 34.41 3.43
C LYS A 216 -1.66 34.20 1.93
N TYR A 217 -1.57 32.96 1.46
CA TYR A 217 -1.44 32.62 0.04
C TYR A 217 -2.60 33.18 -0.79
N VAL A 218 -3.85 32.91 -0.38
CA VAL A 218 -5.04 33.42 -1.08
C VAL A 218 -5.02 34.94 -1.16
N LYS A 219 -4.65 35.61 -0.07
CA LYS A 219 -4.52 37.07 -0.05
C LYS A 219 -3.44 37.57 -1.01
N ILE A 220 -2.27 36.93 -1.06
CA ILE A 220 -1.20 37.27 -2.01
C ILE A 220 -1.69 37.10 -3.45
N MET A 221 -2.39 36.01 -3.76
CA MET A 221 -2.90 35.76 -5.11
C MET A 221 -4.01 36.73 -5.54
N GLN A 222 -4.76 37.29 -4.59
CA GLN A 222 -5.84 38.25 -4.87
C GLN A 222 -5.38 39.71 -4.90
N GLU A 223 -4.46 40.07 -4.00
CA GLU A 223 -4.14 41.47 -3.67
C GLU A 223 -2.64 41.79 -3.74
N GLY A 224 -1.77 40.78 -3.68
CA GLY A 224 -0.32 40.94 -3.59
C GLY A 224 0.36 41.04 -4.96
N ASP A 225 1.68 41.27 -4.93
CA ASP A 225 2.52 41.25 -6.12
C ASP A 225 3.43 40.01 -6.20
N LYS A 226 4.18 39.87 -7.30
CA LYS A 226 5.10 38.73 -7.49
C LYS A 226 6.17 38.66 -6.39
N LYS A 227 6.60 39.79 -5.84
CA LYS A 227 7.63 39.84 -4.80
C LYS A 227 7.09 39.29 -3.48
N ASP A 228 5.84 39.59 -3.14
CA ASP A 228 5.16 39.00 -1.99
C ASP A 228 5.05 37.48 -2.12
N LEU A 229 4.73 36.99 -3.33
CA LEU A 229 4.68 35.56 -3.63
C LEU A 229 6.06 34.89 -3.53
N VAL A 230 7.09 35.49 -4.11
CA VAL A 230 8.48 35.00 -4.05
C VAL A 230 8.95 34.91 -2.59
N GLU A 231 8.67 35.92 -1.76
CA GLU A 231 9.05 35.91 -0.34
C GLU A 231 8.27 34.87 0.45
N PHE A 232 6.99 34.68 0.15
CA PHE A 232 6.17 33.64 0.76
C PHE A 232 6.70 32.24 0.45
N LEU A 233 7.03 31.96 -0.82
CA LEU A 233 7.49 30.65 -1.28
C LEU A 233 8.88 30.25 -0.74
N LYS A 234 9.75 31.20 -0.38
CA LYS A 234 11.03 30.89 0.27
C LYS A 234 10.87 30.14 1.60
N ALA A 235 9.74 30.35 2.29
CA ALA A 235 9.42 29.68 3.54
C ALA A 235 8.31 28.61 3.39
N ASN A 236 7.63 28.58 2.25
CA ASN A 236 6.42 27.77 2.02
C ASN A 236 6.42 27.16 0.60
N ALA A 237 7.52 26.51 0.18
CA ALA A 237 7.62 26.03 -1.19
C ALA A 237 6.64 24.89 -1.50
N ASN A 238 6.04 24.27 -0.49
CA ASN A 238 4.91 23.35 -0.62
C ASN A 238 3.68 23.99 -1.30
N PHE A 239 3.65 25.32 -1.44
CA PHE A 239 2.62 26.02 -2.19
C PHE A 239 2.91 26.18 -3.69
N TYR A 240 4.13 25.91 -4.14
CA TYR A 240 4.51 25.94 -5.55
C TYR A 240 3.59 25.13 -6.49
N PRO A 241 3.10 23.93 -6.10
CA PRO A 241 2.21 23.14 -6.95
C PRO A 241 0.83 23.78 -7.21
N TYR A 242 0.46 24.84 -6.49
CA TYR A 242 -0.80 25.58 -6.66
C TYR A 242 -0.68 26.75 -7.64
N LEU A 243 0.52 27.04 -8.13
CA LEU A 243 0.78 28.12 -9.07
C LEU A 243 0.39 27.72 -10.50
N SER A 244 -0.05 28.71 -11.28
CA SER A 244 -0.26 28.54 -12.72
C SER A 244 1.05 28.10 -13.38
N ILE A 245 0.94 27.47 -14.56
CA ILE A 245 2.12 26.99 -15.28
C ILE A 245 3.09 28.12 -15.65
N GLU A 246 2.58 29.32 -15.94
CA GLU A 246 3.40 30.51 -16.23
C GLU A 246 4.22 30.93 -15.02
N LEU A 247 3.60 30.97 -13.83
CA LEU A 247 4.30 31.31 -12.59
C LEU A 247 5.31 30.23 -12.20
N ARG A 248 5.02 28.95 -12.49
CA ARG A 248 5.98 27.85 -12.30
C ARG A 248 7.19 27.92 -13.23
N ARG A 249 7.10 28.65 -14.35
CA ARG A 249 8.24 28.92 -15.24
C ARG A 249 9.05 30.15 -14.83
N ASP A 250 8.53 30.99 -13.92
CA ASP A 250 9.19 32.23 -13.57
C ASP A 250 10.52 31.96 -12.83
N PRO A 251 11.66 32.49 -13.30
CA PRO A 251 12.96 32.22 -12.70
C PRO A 251 13.10 32.70 -11.25
N GLU A 252 12.40 33.77 -10.85
CA GLU A 252 12.44 34.27 -9.46
C GLU A 252 11.67 33.33 -8.53
N ILE A 253 10.55 32.76 -9.01
CA ILE A 253 9.77 31.76 -8.29
C ILE A 253 10.56 30.45 -8.15
N LEU A 254 11.18 29.97 -9.23
CA LEU A 254 12.06 28.79 -9.18
C LEU A 254 13.24 29.01 -8.22
N GLY A 255 13.83 30.21 -8.22
CA GLY A 255 14.88 30.58 -7.26
C GLY A 255 14.41 30.60 -5.81
N ALA A 256 13.18 31.04 -5.53
CA ALA A 256 12.59 31.00 -4.19
C ALA A 256 12.39 29.56 -3.70
N VAL A 257 11.86 28.69 -4.56
CA VAL A 257 11.64 27.28 -4.25
C VAL A 257 12.97 26.55 -4.03
N LYS A 258 13.97 26.81 -4.87
CA LYS A 258 15.32 26.27 -4.73
C LYS A 258 15.94 26.57 -3.37
N LYS A 259 15.79 27.82 -2.88
CA LYS A 259 16.38 28.27 -1.62
C LYS A 259 15.94 27.43 -0.42
N MET A 260 14.71 26.92 -0.43
CA MET A 260 14.21 26.05 0.64
C MET A 260 15.01 24.73 0.69
N PHE A 261 15.29 24.11 -0.46
CA PHE A 261 16.07 22.87 -0.54
C PHE A 261 17.54 23.07 -0.16
N GLU A 262 18.09 24.28 -0.35
CA GLU A 262 19.44 24.60 0.12
C GLU A 262 19.51 24.70 1.65
N THR A 263 18.43 25.17 2.30
CA THR A 263 18.37 25.33 3.75
C THR A 263 17.96 24.05 4.50
N ASP A 264 17.17 23.18 3.85
CA ASP A 264 16.72 21.90 4.40
C ASP A 264 16.68 20.83 3.29
N PRO A 265 17.84 20.19 2.99
CA PRO A 265 17.96 19.18 1.94
C PRO A 265 17.11 17.93 2.16
N ASP A 266 16.74 17.66 3.42
CA ASP A 266 15.95 16.51 3.85
C ASP A 266 14.46 16.86 4.05
N CYS A 267 14.03 18.06 3.61
CA CYS A 267 12.65 18.51 3.81
C CYS A 267 11.64 17.49 3.27
N TYR A 268 10.52 17.35 3.97
CA TYR A 268 9.44 16.39 3.64
C TYR A 268 8.76 16.65 2.28
N PHE A 269 9.10 17.74 1.58
CA PHE A 269 8.51 18.14 0.29
C PHE A 269 9.26 17.58 -0.92
N GLN A 270 9.65 16.31 -0.83
CA GLN A 270 10.42 15.58 -1.85
C GLN A 270 9.73 15.55 -3.24
N ASN A 271 8.41 15.78 -3.27
CA ASN A 271 7.57 15.73 -4.47
C ASN A 271 7.45 17.05 -5.25
N ILE A 272 7.92 18.19 -4.72
CA ILE A 272 7.91 19.48 -5.44
C ILE A 272 8.53 19.38 -6.85
N PRO A 273 9.71 18.73 -7.02
CA PRO A 273 10.27 18.35 -8.31
C PRO A 273 9.29 17.90 -9.39
N ALA A 274 8.28 17.11 -9.04
CA ALA A 274 7.30 16.58 -9.97
C ALA A 274 6.44 17.68 -10.63
N PHE A 275 6.36 18.86 -10.01
CA PHE A 275 5.54 19.99 -10.47
C PHE A 275 6.29 20.98 -11.33
N PHE A 276 7.59 20.77 -11.56
CA PHE A 276 8.32 21.61 -12.50
C PHE A 276 7.83 21.34 -13.93
N PRO A 277 7.74 22.38 -14.78
CA PRO A 277 7.44 22.23 -16.20
C PRO A 277 8.29 21.15 -16.89
N SER A 278 7.71 20.44 -17.86
CA SER A 278 8.36 19.33 -18.60
C SER A 278 9.76 19.68 -19.09
N GLU A 279 9.88 20.87 -19.68
CA GLU A 279 11.12 21.39 -20.26
C GLU A 279 12.24 21.52 -19.23
N ILE A 280 11.90 21.85 -17.98
CA ILE A 280 12.85 21.91 -16.86
C ILE A 280 13.20 20.51 -16.37
N ARG A 281 12.21 19.60 -16.29
CA ARG A 281 12.43 18.20 -15.85
C ARG A 281 13.21 17.35 -16.85
N LYS A 282 13.20 17.72 -18.14
CA LYS A 282 13.98 17.09 -19.22
C LYS A 282 15.43 17.59 -19.27
N ASP A 283 15.70 18.75 -18.68
CA ASP A 283 17.01 19.38 -18.74
C ASP A 283 17.93 18.80 -17.65
N LYS A 284 19.04 18.22 -18.11
CA LYS A 284 20.03 17.56 -17.25
C LYS A 284 20.66 18.54 -16.27
N ASP A 285 20.98 19.74 -16.73
CA ASP A 285 21.70 20.72 -15.92
C ASP A 285 20.73 21.45 -15.00
N ALA A 286 19.53 21.77 -15.48
CA ALA A 286 18.46 22.28 -14.62
C ALA A 286 18.14 21.31 -13.48
N TYR A 287 18.24 19.99 -13.71
CA TYR A 287 18.11 19.00 -12.64
C TYR A 287 19.13 19.20 -11.53
N PHE A 288 20.42 19.24 -11.86
CA PHE A 288 21.46 19.43 -10.84
C PHE A 288 21.45 20.82 -10.21
N ASP A 289 20.96 21.83 -10.94
CA ASP A 289 20.87 23.20 -10.45
C ASP A 289 19.69 23.43 -9.51
N LEU A 290 18.52 22.88 -9.81
CA LEU A 290 17.27 23.13 -9.06
C LEU A 290 16.91 22.02 -8.07
N PHE A 291 17.33 20.77 -8.33
CA PHE A 291 16.87 19.57 -7.62
C PHE A 291 17.97 18.96 -6.76
N ASN A 292 18.63 19.78 -5.93
CA ASN A 292 19.68 19.38 -4.99
C ASN A 292 19.16 18.50 -3.82
N ILE A 293 18.26 17.55 -4.11
CA ILE A 293 17.45 16.81 -3.14
C ILE A 293 17.74 15.32 -3.29
N ASN A 294 18.05 14.70 -2.15
CA ASN A 294 18.34 13.29 -1.89
C ASN A 294 17.29 12.29 -2.47
N SER A 295 16.08 12.74 -2.79
CA SER A 295 14.94 11.87 -3.15
C SER A 295 14.22 12.27 -4.43
N SER A 296 14.67 13.33 -5.11
CA SER A 296 13.98 13.85 -6.30
C SER A 296 14.14 12.97 -7.54
N HIS A 297 15.09 12.02 -7.53
CA HIS A 297 15.38 11.15 -8.67
C HIS A 297 14.18 10.27 -9.05
N ILE A 298 13.29 9.97 -8.09
CA ILE A 298 12.05 9.25 -8.35
C ILE A 298 11.08 10.05 -9.24
N PHE A 299 11.28 11.37 -9.39
CA PHE A 299 10.47 12.27 -10.24
C PHE A 299 11.18 12.70 -11.52
N LEU A 300 12.31 12.06 -11.86
CA LEU A 300 12.99 12.31 -13.13
C LEU A 300 12.04 12.14 -14.31
N HIS A 301 12.29 12.87 -15.38
CA HIS A 301 11.59 12.62 -16.63
C HIS A 301 12.12 11.32 -17.29
N HIS A 302 11.29 10.57 -18.01
CA HIS A 302 11.67 9.29 -18.64
C HIS A 302 12.95 9.43 -19.48
N SER A 303 13.08 10.52 -20.24
CA SER A 303 14.27 10.79 -21.07
C SER A 303 15.58 10.84 -20.27
N LEU A 304 15.55 11.32 -19.02
CA LEU A 304 16.73 11.36 -18.14
C LEU A 304 16.97 10.02 -17.45
N ARG A 305 15.92 9.24 -17.18
CA ARG A 305 16.05 7.89 -16.62
C ARG A 305 16.61 6.88 -17.63
N LYS A 306 16.36 7.06 -18.93
CA LYS A 306 16.99 6.27 -20.01
C LYS A 306 18.43 6.68 -20.30
N ASP A 307 18.93 7.70 -19.61
CA ASP A 307 20.24 8.24 -19.86
C ASP A 307 21.23 7.68 -18.84
N LYS A 308 21.96 6.64 -19.26
CA LYS A 308 22.96 5.96 -18.44
C LYS A 308 24.01 6.92 -17.87
N ASP A 309 24.49 7.88 -18.67
CA ASP A 309 25.50 8.84 -18.24
C ASP A 309 24.95 9.79 -17.17
N PHE A 310 23.70 10.21 -17.34
CA PHE A 310 22.98 10.97 -16.32
C PHE A 310 22.79 10.17 -15.03
N THR A 311 22.38 8.89 -15.10
CA THR A 311 22.28 8.01 -13.93
C THR A 311 23.62 7.89 -13.20
N ILE A 312 24.72 7.67 -13.92
CA ILE A 312 26.06 7.61 -13.34
C ILE A 312 26.44 8.96 -12.70
N ARG A 313 26.16 10.09 -13.37
CA ARG A 313 26.40 11.44 -12.81
C ARG A 313 25.60 11.64 -11.52
N LEU A 314 24.35 11.22 -11.51
CA LEU A 314 23.46 11.28 -10.35
C LEU A 314 24.02 10.47 -9.17
N MET A 315 24.41 9.22 -9.39
CA MET A 315 24.98 8.35 -8.35
C MET A 315 26.32 8.87 -7.81
N LYS A 316 27.14 9.52 -8.66
CA LYS A 316 28.38 10.15 -8.22
C LYS A 316 28.15 11.37 -7.33
N GLN A 317 27.12 12.15 -7.64
CA GLN A 317 26.79 13.35 -6.87
C GLN A 317 26.01 13.02 -5.59
N TYR A 318 25.16 11.98 -5.63
CA TYR A 318 24.25 11.58 -4.56
C TYR A 318 24.25 10.04 -4.36
N PRO A 319 25.32 9.47 -3.78
CA PRO A 319 25.53 8.01 -3.73
C PRO A 319 24.54 7.23 -2.85
N TYR A 320 23.88 7.88 -1.90
CA TYR A 320 22.88 7.27 -0.99
C TYR A 320 21.43 7.43 -1.47
N SER A 321 21.26 8.18 -2.56
CA SER A 321 19.98 8.77 -2.94
C SER A 321 19.27 8.00 -4.02
N VAL A 322 19.96 7.16 -4.78
CA VAL A 322 19.40 6.48 -5.96
C VAL A 322 18.91 5.10 -5.56
N ASP A 323 17.61 4.87 -5.70
CA ASP A 323 16.97 3.57 -5.50
C ASP A 323 17.17 2.69 -6.75
N PRO A 324 17.80 1.49 -6.65
CA PRO A 324 18.00 0.60 -7.78
C PRO A 324 16.70 0.12 -8.43
N ASN A 325 15.61 0.04 -7.66
CA ASN A 325 14.29 -0.31 -8.18
C ASN A 325 13.65 0.78 -9.05
N ARG A 326 14.29 1.96 -9.13
CA ARG A 326 13.82 3.12 -9.91
C ARG A 326 14.71 3.44 -11.10
N VAL A 327 15.83 2.74 -11.22
CA VAL A 327 16.69 2.77 -12.40
C VAL A 327 16.15 1.76 -13.41
N GLN A 328 16.37 2.03 -14.71
CA GLN A 328 15.97 1.07 -15.74
C GLN A 328 16.61 -0.28 -15.48
N THR A 329 15.81 -1.35 -15.58
CA THR A 329 16.23 -2.71 -15.23
C THR A 329 17.51 -3.15 -15.97
N GLU A 330 17.70 -2.69 -17.22
CA GLU A 330 18.91 -2.93 -18.00
C GLU A 330 20.18 -2.27 -17.44
N PHE A 331 20.06 -1.16 -16.72
CA PHE A 331 21.18 -0.45 -16.10
C PHE A 331 21.54 -1.00 -14.73
N VAL A 332 20.59 -1.57 -13.99
CA VAL A 332 20.80 -2.05 -12.61
C VAL A 332 22.02 -2.97 -12.54
N ASN A 333 22.16 -3.90 -13.48
CA ASN A 333 23.27 -4.85 -13.57
C ASN A 333 24.36 -4.46 -14.59
N ASP A 334 24.29 -3.27 -15.17
CA ASP A 334 25.33 -2.79 -16.09
C ASP A 334 26.64 -2.54 -15.32
N PRO A 335 27.80 -3.06 -15.77
CA PRO A 335 29.06 -2.94 -15.02
C PRO A 335 29.48 -1.51 -14.66
N GLU A 336 29.18 -0.54 -15.52
CA GLU A 336 29.55 0.86 -15.31
C GLU A 336 28.63 1.56 -14.30
N VAL A 337 27.39 1.10 -14.15
CA VAL A 337 26.44 1.58 -13.15
C VAL A 337 26.65 0.82 -11.83
N ALA A 338 26.83 -0.49 -11.91
CA ALA A 338 26.95 -1.41 -10.78
C ALA A 338 28.04 -1.02 -9.78
N LYS A 339 29.15 -0.48 -10.28
CA LYS A 339 30.27 0.01 -9.45
C LYS A 339 29.90 1.19 -8.53
N HIS A 340 28.75 1.82 -8.75
CA HIS A 340 28.28 2.96 -7.98
C HIS A 340 27.22 2.60 -6.93
N TRP A 341 26.69 1.36 -6.92
CA TRP A 341 25.72 0.89 -5.92
C TRP A 341 26.30 0.68 -4.51
N VAL A 342 27.62 0.84 -4.35
CA VAL A 342 28.39 0.50 -3.13
C VAL A 342 27.86 1.19 -1.87
N TYR A 343 27.15 2.31 -2.03
CA TYR A 343 26.62 3.13 -0.95
C TYR A 343 25.10 3.05 -0.81
N THR A 344 24.43 2.24 -1.61
CA THR A 344 22.97 2.18 -1.67
C THR A 344 22.45 1.24 -0.60
N ILE A 345 21.48 1.74 0.18
CA ILE A 345 20.78 0.96 1.21
C ILE A 345 19.76 0.06 0.50
N ASP A 346 19.60 -1.18 0.96
CA ASP A 346 18.53 -2.11 0.56
C ASP A 346 18.59 -2.68 -0.86
N LEU A 347 19.76 -3.20 -1.27
CA LEU A 347 19.91 -3.94 -2.54
C LEU A 347 19.08 -5.23 -2.58
N LYS A 348 18.72 -5.78 -1.41
CA LYS A 348 17.93 -7.00 -1.22
C LYS A 348 16.65 -7.04 -2.05
N GLU A 349 15.92 -5.94 -2.09
CA GLU A 349 14.63 -5.87 -2.81
C GLU A 349 14.80 -5.50 -4.29
N SER A 350 16.04 -5.42 -4.79
CA SER A 350 16.32 -5.02 -6.16
C SER A 350 16.65 -6.17 -7.10
N ALA A 351 16.55 -5.91 -8.41
CA ALA A 351 17.03 -6.83 -9.44
C ALA A 351 18.58 -6.89 -9.54
N PHE A 352 19.30 -6.17 -8.68
CA PHE A 352 20.76 -6.15 -8.67
C PHE A 352 21.34 -7.47 -8.18
N LYS A 353 22.37 -7.95 -8.87
CA LYS A 353 23.05 -9.19 -8.52
C LYS A 353 24.57 -9.02 -8.57
N ILE A 354 25.23 -9.43 -7.50
CA ILE A 354 26.70 -9.49 -7.42
C ILE A 354 27.17 -10.77 -8.11
N LYS A 355 27.94 -10.62 -9.20
CA LYS A 355 28.33 -11.71 -10.11
C LYS A 355 29.84 -11.97 -10.19
N THR A 356 30.67 -11.11 -9.61
CA THR A 356 32.14 -11.23 -9.70
C THR A 356 32.81 -11.14 -8.35
N LYS A 357 34.04 -11.66 -8.25
CA LYS A 357 34.90 -11.53 -7.08
C LYS A 357 35.14 -10.07 -6.72
N GLU A 358 35.44 -9.25 -7.73
CA GLU A 358 35.76 -7.85 -7.60
C GLU A 358 34.57 -7.06 -7.05
N ASP A 359 33.35 -7.44 -7.44
CA ASP A 359 32.12 -6.86 -6.88
C ASP A 359 31.97 -7.25 -5.41
N ILE A 360 32.13 -8.53 -5.03
CA ILE A 360 32.06 -8.97 -3.62
C ILE A 360 33.04 -8.16 -2.75
N LEU A 361 34.29 -8.03 -3.19
CA LEU A 361 35.33 -7.27 -2.49
C LEU A 361 34.97 -5.78 -2.37
N ARG A 362 34.35 -5.20 -3.40
CA ARG A 362 33.91 -3.80 -3.40
C ARG A 362 32.78 -3.57 -2.38
N PHE A 363 31.78 -4.45 -2.34
CA PHE A 363 30.63 -4.31 -1.42
C PHE A 363 31.00 -4.64 0.03
N LEU A 364 31.94 -5.57 0.27
CA LEU A 364 32.48 -5.86 1.61
C LEU A 364 33.09 -4.64 2.32
N GLN A 365 33.62 -3.66 1.58
CA GLN A 365 34.24 -2.48 2.18
C GLN A 365 33.24 -1.49 2.82
N VAL A 366 31.95 -1.59 2.48
CA VAL A 366 30.95 -0.60 2.90
C VAL A 366 29.77 -1.28 3.56
N THR A 367 29.03 -2.09 2.82
CA THR A 367 27.87 -2.84 3.30
C THR A 367 27.70 -4.06 2.39
N LEU A 368 28.31 -5.20 2.74
CA LEU A 368 28.00 -6.42 1.99
C LEU A 368 26.60 -6.87 2.38
N ASP A 369 25.67 -6.71 1.45
CA ASP A 369 24.41 -7.43 1.50
C ASP A 369 24.59 -8.81 0.88
N VAL A 370 24.83 -9.81 1.74
CA VAL A 370 25.13 -11.20 1.34
C VAL A 370 24.00 -11.81 0.50
N GLU A 371 22.77 -11.35 0.71
CA GLU A 371 21.57 -11.79 -0.04
C GLU A 371 21.62 -11.43 -1.53
N SER A 372 22.32 -10.34 -1.87
CA SER A 372 22.50 -9.89 -3.25
C SER A 372 23.61 -10.65 -4.00
N VAL A 373 24.35 -11.54 -3.32
CA VAL A 373 25.41 -12.36 -3.92
C VAL A 373 24.82 -13.63 -4.51
N GLU A 374 25.13 -13.92 -5.78
CA GLU A 374 24.65 -15.16 -6.43
C GLU A 374 25.09 -16.39 -5.62
N PRO A 375 24.18 -17.35 -5.34
CA PRO A 375 24.49 -18.52 -4.53
C PRO A 375 25.67 -19.35 -5.05
N GLU A 376 25.91 -19.37 -6.37
CA GLU A 376 27.06 -20.08 -6.96
C GLU A 376 28.40 -19.48 -6.53
N LEU A 377 28.46 -18.17 -6.29
CA LEU A 377 29.67 -17.51 -5.78
C LEU A 377 29.87 -17.81 -4.29
N LEU A 378 28.81 -17.70 -3.49
CA LEU A 378 28.86 -18.02 -2.07
C LEU A 378 29.22 -19.48 -1.81
N ASN A 379 28.88 -20.40 -2.71
CA ASN A 379 29.24 -21.81 -2.58
C ASN A 379 30.58 -22.20 -3.24
N ASN A 380 31.28 -21.24 -3.86
CA ASN A 380 32.60 -21.49 -4.43
C ASN A 380 33.69 -21.32 -3.36
N LEU A 381 34.10 -22.44 -2.75
CA LEU A 381 35.11 -22.45 -1.67
C LEU A 381 36.39 -21.68 -2.05
N THR A 382 36.97 -21.95 -3.22
CA THR A 382 38.21 -21.33 -3.66
C THR A 382 38.08 -19.81 -3.74
N LEU A 383 37.02 -19.35 -4.39
CA LEU A 383 36.72 -17.92 -4.49
C LEU A 383 36.53 -17.29 -3.10
N MET A 384 35.73 -17.91 -2.24
CA MET A 384 35.39 -17.34 -0.94
C MET A 384 36.57 -17.31 0.02
N VAL A 385 37.46 -18.31 -0.01
CA VAL A 385 38.72 -18.27 0.73
C VAL A 385 39.62 -17.14 0.22
N GLU A 386 39.71 -16.92 -1.10
CA GLU A 386 40.48 -15.80 -1.64
C GLU A 386 39.91 -14.44 -1.19
N VAL A 387 38.58 -14.28 -1.23
CA VAL A 387 37.89 -13.08 -0.74
C VAL A 387 38.19 -12.85 0.74
N ILE A 388 38.07 -13.89 1.57
CA ILE A 388 38.27 -13.80 3.02
C ILE A 388 39.72 -13.48 3.36
N ASN A 389 40.68 -14.16 2.74
CA ASN A 389 42.11 -13.89 2.94
C ASN A 389 42.47 -12.45 2.56
N GLN A 390 41.95 -11.97 1.44
CA GLN A 390 42.23 -10.61 0.96
C GLN A 390 41.59 -9.53 1.84
N HIS A 391 40.33 -9.70 2.24
CA HIS A 391 39.57 -8.67 2.95
C HIS A 391 39.83 -8.68 4.47
N PHE A 392 39.86 -9.86 5.09
CA PHE A 392 40.03 -10.01 6.55
C PHE A 392 41.48 -10.29 6.96
N HIS A 393 42.43 -10.20 6.02
CA HIS A 393 43.86 -10.45 6.24
C HIS A 393 44.12 -11.82 6.91
N ARG A 394 43.42 -12.86 6.42
CA ARG A 394 43.55 -14.26 6.87
C ARG A 394 44.54 -15.02 5.96
N ASN A 395 44.97 -16.20 6.41
CA ASN A 395 45.89 -17.08 5.68
C ASN A 395 45.34 -18.52 5.60
N TYR A 396 44.05 -18.66 5.28
CA TYR A 396 43.43 -19.97 5.04
C TYR A 396 43.88 -20.53 3.69
N LYS A 397 43.89 -21.86 3.57
CA LYS A 397 44.26 -22.51 2.31
C LYS A 397 43.05 -22.56 1.38
N THR A 398 43.26 -22.26 0.11
CA THR A 398 42.20 -22.02 -0.89
C THR A 398 41.29 -23.21 -1.19
N ASN A 399 41.61 -24.43 -0.75
CA ASN A 399 40.79 -25.63 -1.01
C ASN A 399 40.56 -26.46 0.27
N GLU A 400 40.71 -25.87 1.44
CA GLU A 400 40.41 -26.53 2.72
C GLU A 400 39.28 -25.76 3.41
N TYR A 401 38.25 -26.49 3.86
CA TYR A 401 37.18 -25.91 4.66
C TYR A 401 37.71 -25.48 6.04
N LEU A 402 37.10 -24.43 6.58
CA LEU A 402 37.29 -24.04 7.96
C LEU A 402 36.44 -24.93 8.86
N GLU A 403 37.09 -25.74 9.70
CA GLU A 403 36.45 -26.68 10.62
C GLU A 403 36.34 -26.15 12.06
N ASP A 404 37.01 -25.04 12.36
CA ASP A 404 37.02 -24.47 13.71
C ASP A 404 35.73 -23.67 13.97
N ARG A 405 34.79 -24.33 14.66
CA ARG A 405 33.49 -23.76 15.05
C ARG A 405 33.64 -22.45 15.83
N ASP A 406 34.56 -22.38 16.78
CA ASP A 406 34.66 -21.23 17.69
C ASP A 406 35.15 -19.99 16.92
N VAL A 407 36.08 -20.18 15.99
CA VAL A 407 36.51 -19.12 15.06
C VAL A 407 35.35 -18.62 14.20
N ILE A 408 34.52 -19.52 13.67
CA ILE A 408 33.36 -19.13 12.85
C ILE A 408 32.35 -18.32 13.68
N LEU A 409 32.03 -18.76 14.90
CA LEU A 409 31.10 -18.05 15.80
C LEU A 409 31.61 -16.66 16.20
N GLU A 410 32.91 -16.51 16.43
CA GLU A 410 33.54 -15.21 16.69
C GLU A 410 33.34 -14.24 15.51
N GLU A 411 33.53 -14.72 14.28
CA GLU A 411 33.35 -13.91 13.07
C GLU A 411 31.89 -13.54 12.83
N ILE A 412 30.96 -14.46 13.05
CA ILE A 412 29.51 -14.20 12.95
C ILE A 412 29.09 -13.13 13.97
N SER A 413 29.63 -13.20 15.20
CA SER A 413 29.41 -12.19 16.25
C SER A 413 29.91 -10.81 15.85
N ASN A 414 31.00 -10.75 15.07
CA ASN A 414 31.52 -9.54 14.44
C ASN A 414 30.76 -9.14 13.16
N ARG A 415 29.59 -9.74 12.90
CA ARG A 415 28.70 -9.54 11.74
C ARG A 415 29.27 -10.04 10.40
N ASN A 416 30.26 -10.92 10.42
CA ASN A 416 30.89 -11.49 9.21
C ASN A 416 30.31 -12.87 8.85
N VAL A 417 29.00 -12.95 8.60
CA VAL A 417 28.32 -14.23 8.28
C VAL A 417 28.90 -14.95 7.06
N ILE A 418 29.60 -14.23 6.18
CA ILE A 418 30.27 -14.79 5.00
C ILE A 418 31.30 -15.88 5.34
N PHE A 419 31.82 -15.96 6.57
CA PHE A 419 32.71 -17.04 6.98
C PHE A 419 32.04 -18.43 6.94
N LEU A 420 30.71 -18.50 7.02
CA LEU A 420 29.97 -19.75 6.80
C LEU A 420 30.12 -20.28 5.36
N SER A 421 30.44 -19.43 4.38
CA SER A 421 30.71 -19.87 2.99
C SER A 421 31.91 -20.79 2.85
N ILE A 422 32.88 -20.69 3.77
CA ILE A 422 34.08 -21.53 3.82
C ILE A 422 34.01 -22.58 4.93
N ALA A 423 32.90 -22.66 5.67
CA ALA A 423 32.67 -23.73 6.63
C ALA A 423 32.38 -25.05 5.90
N SER A 424 32.79 -26.15 6.51
CA SER A 424 32.57 -27.49 5.94
C SER A 424 31.08 -27.79 5.77
N PRO A 425 30.70 -28.59 4.76
CA PRO A 425 29.34 -29.10 4.65
C PRO A 425 28.88 -29.79 5.93
N GLU A 426 29.77 -30.47 6.65
CA GLU A 426 29.48 -31.13 7.92
C GLU A 426 29.03 -30.13 9.00
N LEU A 427 29.71 -28.98 9.12
CA LEU A 427 29.30 -27.91 10.02
C LEU A 427 28.00 -27.25 9.54
N ARG A 428 27.90 -26.89 8.26
CA ARG A 428 26.67 -26.27 7.72
C ARG A 428 25.44 -27.17 7.75
N ASN A 429 25.63 -28.47 7.87
CA ASN A 429 24.58 -29.48 8.05
C ASN A 429 24.45 -29.95 9.52
N ASN A 430 25.17 -29.32 10.46
CA ASN A 430 24.98 -29.53 11.89
C ASN A 430 23.88 -28.59 12.40
N ARG A 431 22.75 -29.16 12.80
CA ARG A 431 21.57 -28.40 13.20
C ARG A 431 21.86 -27.47 14.39
N GLU A 432 22.48 -28.00 15.43
CA GLU A 432 22.74 -27.27 16.67
C GLU A 432 23.69 -26.08 16.42
N PHE A 433 24.73 -26.29 15.62
CA PHE A 433 25.65 -25.22 15.21
C PHE A 433 24.96 -24.14 14.36
N MET A 434 24.14 -24.52 13.38
CA MET A 434 23.46 -23.54 12.53
C MET A 434 22.41 -22.73 13.30
N LEU A 435 21.68 -23.34 14.24
CA LEU A 435 20.75 -22.62 15.11
C LEU A 435 21.47 -21.56 15.95
N GLU A 436 22.60 -21.91 16.56
CA GLU A 436 23.43 -20.95 17.31
C GLU A 436 23.95 -19.81 16.41
N CYS A 437 24.37 -20.12 15.18
CA CYS A 437 24.77 -19.09 14.21
C CYS A 437 23.63 -18.12 13.88
N ILE A 438 22.40 -18.63 13.75
CA ILE A 438 21.19 -17.83 13.46
C ILE A 438 20.81 -16.97 14.66
N GLU A 439 20.94 -17.49 15.88
CA GLU A 439 20.71 -16.73 17.12
C GLU A 439 21.68 -15.55 17.26
N ILE A 440 22.95 -15.72 16.86
CA ILE A 440 23.93 -14.63 16.86
C ILE A 440 23.64 -13.64 15.73
N ASN A 441 23.32 -14.15 14.53
CA ASN A 441 23.04 -13.34 13.37
C ASN A 441 22.06 -14.04 12.42
N GLU A 442 20.88 -13.45 12.25
CA GLU A 442 19.80 -13.97 11.41
C GLU A 442 20.24 -14.31 9.97
N LYS A 443 21.17 -13.54 9.39
CA LYS A 443 21.68 -13.75 8.02
C LYS A 443 22.47 -15.06 7.87
N SER A 444 22.86 -15.71 8.96
CA SER A 444 23.47 -17.04 8.94
C SER A 444 22.55 -18.10 8.31
N ALA A 445 21.23 -17.89 8.33
CA ALA A 445 20.26 -18.79 7.73
C ALA A 445 20.47 -18.99 6.21
N LEU A 446 21.09 -18.02 5.52
CA LEU A 446 21.44 -18.11 4.10
C LEU A 446 22.43 -19.26 3.78
N PHE A 447 23.17 -19.73 4.79
CA PHE A 447 24.22 -20.73 4.64
C PHE A 447 23.83 -22.11 5.16
N ILE A 448 22.56 -22.32 5.54
CA ILE A 448 22.06 -23.64 5.94
C ILE A 448 22.34 -24.65 4.82
N GLY A 449 23.00 -25.75 5.19
CA GLY A 449 23.36 -26.79 4.24
C GLY A 449 22.15 -27.56 3.71
N ASP A 450 22.32 -28.19 2.55
CA ASP A 450 21.23 -28.85 1.82
C ASP A 450 20.49 -29.93 2.62
N SER A 451 21.18 -30.66 3.52
CA SER A 451 20.52 -31.71 4.29
C SER A 451 19.61 -31.19 5.39
N LEU A 452 19.77 -29.92 5.79
CA LEU A 452 18.93 -29.28 6.79
C LEU A 452 17.78 -28.47 6.19
N LYS A 453 17.73 -28.28 4.87
CA LYS A 453 16.70 -27.46 4.22
C LYS A 453 15.27 -27.91 4.54
N ASN A 454 15.03 -29.21 4.68
CA ASN A 454 13.70 -29.76 5.03
C ASN A 454 13.61 -30.23 6.50
N ASP A 455 14.56 -29.81 7.35
CA ASP A 455 14.61 -30.24 8.73
C ASP A 455 13.56 -29.49 9.58
N VAL A 456 12.62 -30.22 10.16
CA VAL A 456 11.49 -29.63 10.91
C VAL A 456 11.97 -28.74 12.06
N LYS A 457 13.06 -29.12 12.75
CA LYS A 457 13.51 -28.38 13.93
C LYS A 457 14.24 -27.09 13.56
N ILE A 458 15.05 -27.09 12.49
CA ILE A 458 15.68 -25.84 12.05
C ILE A 458 14.63 -24.88 11.49
N LEU A 459 13.65 -25.39 10.73
CA LEU A 459 12.58 -24.59 10.14
C LEU A 459 11.55 -24.09 11.15
N ALA A 460 11.51 -24.67 12.36
CA ALA A 460 10.75 -24.12 13.48
C ALA A 460 11.29 -22.74 13.94
N ASN A 461 12.50 -22.35 13.52
CA ASN A 461 12.97 -20.98 13.68
C ASN A 461 12.39 -20.09 12.56
N PRO A 462 11.65 -19.00 12.88
CA PRO A 462 11.00 -18.16 11.87
C PRO A 462 11.99 -17.50 10.90
N THR A 463 13.22 -17.24 11.34
CA THR A 463 14.30 -16.70 10.51
C THR A 463 14.85 -17.76 9.55
N ALA A 464 15.07 -19.00 10.01
CA ALA A 464 15.48 -20.05 9.10
C ALA A 464 14.43 -20.25 7.99
N LEU A 465 13.16 -20.23 8.37
CA LEU A 465 12.03 -20.39 7.46
C LEU A 465 11.94 -19.29 6.39
N THR A 466 12.30 -18.04 6.70
CA THR A 466 12.27 -16.92 5.74
C THR A 466 13.35 -17.03 4.67
N TYR A 467 14.51 -17.64 4.98
CA TYR A 467 15.67 -17.67 4.08
C TYR A 467 15.86 -18.99 3.32
N VAL A 468 15.32 -20.11 3.81
CA VAL A 468 15.47 -21.39 3.11
C VAL A 468 14.53 -21.46 1.90
N SER A 469 15.12 -21.67 0.71
CA SER A 469 14.38 -21.82 -0.55
C SER A 469 14.35 -23.28 -1.03
N GLY A 470 13.41 -23.59 -1.93
CA GLY A 470 13.30 -24.92 -2.54
C GLY A 470 12.80 -26.03 -1.60
N LEU A 471 12.02 -25.64 -0.59
CA LEU A 471 11.43 -26.55 0.39
C LEU A 471 10.54 -27.62 -0.26
N GLN A 472 10.68 -28.86 0.20
CA GLN A 472 9.86 -30.00 -0.21
C GLN A 472 9.26 -30.65 1.03
N LEU A 473 8.28 -29.97 1.63
CA LEU A 473 7.64 -30.38 2.87
C LEU A 473 6.27 -31.00 2.59
N THR A 474 5.95 -32.06 3.33
CA THR A 474 4.59 -32.61 3.38
C THR A 474 3.70 -31.77 4.30
N MET A 475 2.37 -31.88 4.15
CA MET A 475 1.39 -31.26 5.07
C MET A 475 1.73 -31.52 6.54
N ASN A 476 2.07 -32.77 6.90
CA ASN A 476 2.39 -33.13 8.28
C ASN A 476 3.65 -32.43 8.79
N GLN A 477 4.70 -32.33 7.98
CA GLN A 477 5.91 -31.60 8.36
C GLN A 477 5.63 -30.12 8.56
N ILE A 478 4.78 -29.51 7.72
CA ILE A 478 4.36 -28.12 7.87
C ILE A 478 3.63 -27.92 9.20
N LEU A 479 2.66 -28.78 9.52
CA LEU A 479 1.95 -28.71 10.80
C LEU A 479 2.90 -28.90 11.98
N GLU A 480 3.87 -29.80 11.87
CA GLU A 480 4.87 -30.04 12.91
C GLU A 480 5.79 -28.83 13.12
N ILE A 481 6.25 -28.19 12.04
CA ILE A 481 7.04 -26.95 12.07
C ILE A 481 6.26 -25.86 12.81
N LEU A 482 5.01 -25.60 12.40
CA LEU A 482 4.19 -24.55 12.98
C LEU A 482 3.82 -24.84 14.45
N ARG A 483 3.58 -26.10 14.83
CA ARG A 483 3.33 -26.48 16.23
C ARG A 483 4.54 -26.29 17.14
N ASN A 484 5.74 -26.30 16.58
CA ASN A 484 6.99 -26.09 17.32
C ASN A 484 7.38 -24.60 17.40
N MET A 485 6.61 -23.69 16.77
CA MET A 485 6.79 -22.23 16.87
C MET A 485 5.94 -21.64 17.99
N GLU A 486 6.37 -20.50 18.53
CA GLU A 486 5.50 -19.67 19.35
C GLU A 486 4.47 -18.93 18.48
N ASN A 487 3.28 -18.62 19.00
CA ASN A 487 2.23 -17.96 18.22
C ASN A 487 2.68 -16.61 17.63
N ASP A 488 3.47 -15.83 18.39
CA ASP A 488 4.01 -14.55 17.93
C ASP A 488 5.02 -14.74 16.79
N ASP A 489 5.77 -15.85 16.77
CA ASP A 489 6.69 -16.20 15.69
C ASP A 489 5.94 -16.62 14.42
N ILE A 490 4.81 -17.30 14.56
CA ILE A 490 3.92 -17.62 13.42
C ILE A 490 3.38 -16.32 12.84
N ASP A 491 2.87 -15.42 13.68
CA ASP A 491 2.33 -14.12 13.25
C ASP A 491 3.43 -13.28 12.56
N TYR A 492 4.66 -13.29 13.10
CA TYR A 492 5.83 -12.69 12.47
C TYR A 492 6.13 -13.33 11.10
N ALA A 493 6.27 -14.64 11.02
CA ALA A 493 6.59 -15.35 9.77
C ALA A 493 5.50 -15.17 8.69
N MET A 494 4.23 -15.01 9.11
CA MET A 494 3.11 -14.69 8.23
C MET A 494 3.23 -13.26 7.66
N ASN A 495 3.66 -12.28 8.47
CA ASN A 495 3.86 -10.89 8.03
C ASN A 495 4.97 -10.76 6.97
N TYR A 496 6.00 -11.60 7.00
CA TYR A 496 7.08 -11.63 5.99
C TYR A 496 6.75 -12.49 4.76
N ASN A 497 5.51 -12.94 4.60
CA ASN A 497 5.09 -13.91 3.57
C ASN A 497 5.84 -15.25 3.60
N ALA A 498 6.67 -15.54 4.60
CA ALA A 498 7.43 -16.78 4.65
C ALA A 498 6.48 -17.98 4.69
N VAL A 499 5.45 -17.91 5.53
CA VAL A 499 4.45 -18.97 5.64
C VAL A 499 3.64 -19.18 4.36
N LYS A 500 3.25 -18.09 3.69
CA LYS A 500 2.58 -18.19 2.39
C LYS A 500 3.49 -18.83 1.34
N ASN A 501 4.79 -18.54 1.38
CA ASN A 501 5.74 -19.00 0.38
C ASN A 501 6.19 -20.46 0.57
N PHE A 502 6.16 -21.00 1.79
CA PHE A 502 6.58 -22.39 2.03
C PHE A 502 5.43 -23.41 2.03
N ILE A 503 4.18 -22.98 2.19
CA ILE A 503 3.02 -23.88 2.08
C ILE A 503 2.62 -23.97 0.60
N PRO A 504 2.72 -25.15 -0.05
CA PRO A 504 2.26 -25.32 -1.41
C PRO A 504 0.78 -24.93 -1.55
N ALA A 505 0.46 -24.08 -2.54
CA ALA A 505 -0.91 -23.59 -2.77
C ALA A 505 -1.93 -24.73 -3.02
N GLU A 506 -1.46 -25.90 -3.45
CA GLU A 506 -2.27 -27.10 -3.57
C GLU A 506 -2.74 -27.68 -2.23
N TYR A 507 -1.96 -27.50 -1.15
CA TYR A 507 -2.33 -27.97 0.18
C TYR A 507 -3.42 -27.11 0.82
N LEU A 508 -3.47 -25.81 0.49
CA LEU A 508 -4.51 -24.89 0.96
C LEU A 508 -5.92 -25.22 0.43
N LYS A 509 -6.02 -26.16 -0.53
CA LYS A 509 -7.30 -26.69 -1.04
C LYS A 509 -7.84 -27.84 -0.20
N ASP A 510 -7.03 -28.40 0.69
CA ASP A 510 -7.43 -29.47 1.59
C ASP A 510 -8.09 -28.88 2.84
N ASP A 511 -9.38 -29.17 2.98
CA ASP A 511 -10.22 -28.60 4.05
C ASP A 511 -9.74 -29.09 5.44
N GLU A 512 -9.22 -30.31 5.57
CA GLU A 512 -8.72 -30.85 6.86
C GLU A 512 -7.40 -30.21 7.27
N PHE A 513 -6.47 -30.06 6.31
CA PHE A 513 -5.21 -29.34 6.53
C PHE A 513 -5.45 -27.89 6.95
N MET A 514 -6.40 -27.20 6.30
CA MET A 514 -6.76 -25.83 6.66
C MET A 514 -7.36 -25.72 8.07
N LEU A 515 -8.15 -26.70 8.51
CA LEU A 515 -8.64 -26.74 9.89
C LEU A 515 -7.49 -26.86 10.89
N HIS A 516 -6.51 -27.72 10.62
CA HIS A 516 -5.34 -27.86 11.50
C HIS A 516 -4.47 -26.60 11.53
N LEU A 517 -4.33 -25.87 10.42
CA LEU A 517 -3.63 -24.58 10.43
C LEU A 517 -4.34 -23.58 11.34
N LEU A 518 -5.67 -23.49 11.25
CA LEU A 518 -6.49 -22.60 12.09
C LEU A 518 -6.49 -23.03 13.56
N GLU A 519 -6.39 -24.33 13.83
CA GLU A 519 -6.21 -24.88 15.18
C GLU A 519 -4.88 -24.39 15.79
N ILE A 520 -3.79 -24.40 15.01
CA ILE A 520 -2.47 -23.97 15.47
C ILE A 520 -2.43 -22.46 15.70
N SER A 521 -2.82 -21.66 14.70
CA SER A 521 -2.89 -20.21 14.82
C SER A 521 -4.09 -19.65 14.07
N ALA A 522 -4.88 -18.85 14.78
CA ALA A 522 -5.99 -18.13 14.21
C ALA A 522 -5.56 -17.18 13.08
N PHE A 523 -4.31 -16.73 13.05
CA PHE A 523 -3.79 -15.83 12.01
C PHE A 523 -3.64 -16.51 10.64
N THR A 524 -3.56 -17.84 10.59
CA THR A 524 -3.52 -18.61 9.32
C THR A 524 -4.81 -18.50 8.50
N ASN A 525 -5.89 -17.92 9.07
CA ASN A 525 -7.13 -17.61 8.36
C ASN A 525 -6.92 -16.82 7.05
N VAL A 526 -5.87 -16.01 6.99
CA VAL A 526 -5.56 -15.24 5.78
C VAL A 526 -5.27 -16.13 4.57
N LEU A 527 -4.86 -17.38 4.79
CA LEU A 527 -4.61 -18.39 3.75
C LEU A 527 -5.88 -19.09 3.25
N MET A 528 -7.04 -18.89 3.89
CA MET A 528 -8.27 -19.57 3.48
C MET A 528 -8.76 -19.12 2.11
N SER A 529 -9.13 -20.12 1.30
CA SER A 529 -9.81 -19.91 0.03
C SER A 529 -11.18 -19.23 0.18
N SER A 530 -11.63 -18.54 -0.86
CA SER A 530 -12.96 -17.91 -0.86
C SER A 530 -14.12 -18.89 -0.69
N LYS A 531 -13.91 -20.17 -1.06
CA LYS A 531 -14.87 -21.27 -0.85
C LYS A 531 -15.04 -21.51 0.65
N LEU A 532 -13.95 -21.78 1.36
CA LEU A 532 -13.97 -22.05 2.80
C LEU A 532 -14.43 -20.85 3.61
N ARG A 533 -14.04 -19.62 3.22
CA ARG A 533 -14.52 -18.38 3.86
C ARG A 533 -16.05 -18.23 3.86
N LYS A 534 -16.77 -18.88 2.92
CA LYS A 534 -18.24 -18.88 2.84
C LYS A 534 -18.88 -20.15 3.40
N ASP A 535 -18.08 -21.16 3.73
CA ASP A 535 -18.57 -22.43 4.22
C ASP A 535 -18.89 -22.33 5.72
N LYS A 536 -20.18 -22.31 6.03
CA LYS A 536 -20.68 -22.20 7.40
C LYS A 536 -20.25 -23.40 8.25
N THR A 537 -20.28 -24.61 7.70
CA THR A 537 -19.94 -25.82 8.43
C THR A 537 -18.46 -25.84 8.78
N PHE A 538 -17.61 -25.46 7.83
CA PHE A 538 -16.17 -25.31 8.05
C PHE A 538 -15.88 -24.31 9.18
N TRP A 539 -16.49 -23.12 9.14
CA TRP A 539 -16.28 -22.11 10.17
C TRP A 539 -16.76 -22.53 11.55
N SER A 540 -17.86 -23.28 11.64
CA SER A 540 -18.29 -23.88 12.90
C SER A 540 -17.24 -24.84 13.46
N MET A 541 -16.66 -25.69 12.62
CA MET A 541 -15.58 -26.62 13.01
C MET A 541 -14.31 -25.86 13.44
N ALA A 542 -13.86 -24.89 12.64
CA ALA A 542 -12.68 -24.08 12.93
C ALA A 542 -12.82 -23.29 14.24
N PHE A 543 -14.01 -22.73 14.47
CA PHE A 543 -14.30 -22.00 15.70
C PHE A 543 -14.35 -22.90 16.93
N GLU A 544 -14.81 -24.15 16.77
CA GLU A 544 -14.78 -25.15 17.84
C GLU A 544 -13.36 -25.59 18.20
N SER A 545 -12.46 -25.70 17.21
CA SER A 545 -11.06 -26.04 17.44
C SER A 545 -10.24 -24.89 18.00
N ASN A 546 -10.54 -23.64 17.64
CA ASN A 546 -9.77 -22.48 18.10
C ASN A 546 -10.65 -21.24 18.37
N GLN A 547 -10.91 -20.98 19.66
CA GLN A 547 -11.68 -19.81 20.09
C GLN A 547 -10.94 -18.48 19.92
N ASP A 548 -9.61 -18.49 19.72
CA ASP A 548 -8.84 -17.28 19.47
C ASP A 548 -9.18 -16.63 18.12
N LEU A 549 -9.86 -17.34 17.22
CA LEU A 549 -10.45 -16.75 16.00
C LEU A 549 -11.39 -15.56 16.30
N LEU A 550 -12.00 -15.53 17.49
CA LEU A 550 -12.77 -14.37 17.94
C LEU A 550 -11.88 -13.14 18.12
N LYS A 551 -10.67 -13.30 18.66
CA LYS A 551 -9.72 -12.21 18.93
C LYS A 551 -9.30 -11.46 17.67
N TYR A 552 -9.29 -12.14 16.53
CA TYR A 552 -8.93 -11.56 15.25
C TYR A 552 -10.15 -11.03 14.46
N GLY A 553 -11.37 -11.22 14.96
CA GLY A 553 -12.59 -10.70 14.31
C GLY A 553 -12.83 -11.32 12.92
N VAL A 554 -12.43 -12.57 12.71
CA VAL A 554 -12.52 -13.21 11.38
C VAL A 554 -13.71 -14.16 11.23
N VAL A 555 -14.37 -14.52 12.34
CA VAL A 555 -15.51 -15.46 12.34
C VAL A 555 -16.76 -14.81 11.70
N PRO A 556 -17.44 -15.48 10.74
CA PRO A 556 -18.66 -14.97 10.16
C PRO A 556 -19.78 -14.75 11.19
N ILE A 557 -20.50 -13.64 11.04
CA ILE A 557 -21.56 -13.23 11.98
C ILE A 557 -22.68 -14.25 12.12
N ASP A 558 -23.03 -14.96 11.05
CA ASP A 558 -24.08 -15.98 11.09
C ASP A 558 -23.71 -17.13 12.05
N ILE A 559 -22.43 -17.52 12.10
CA ILE A 559 -21.93 -18.56 13.01
C ILE A 559 -21.95 -18.07 14.46
N LEU A 560 -21.53 -16.81 14.67
CA LEU A 560 -21.58 -16.18 15.99
C LEU A 560 -23.03 -16.07 16.51
N ARG A 561 -23.99 -15.78 15.63
CA ARG A 561 -25.43 -15.74 15.97
C ARG A 561 -25.98 -17.11 16.34
N GLU A 562 -25.57 -18.17 15.63
CA GLU A 562 -26.00 -19.53 15.94
C GLU A 562 -25.41 -20.03 17.26
N LYS A 563 -24.14 -19.73 17.55
CA LYS A 563 -23.45 -20.14 18.78
C LYS A 563 -23.83 -19.30 20.00
N TYR A 564 -24.08 -18.00 19.82
CA TYR A 564 -24.40 -17.05 20.89
C TYR A 564 -25.73 -16.32 20.60
N PRO A 565 -26.86 -17.04 20.52
CA PRO A 565 -28.14 -16.48 20.06
C PRO A 565 -28.79 -15.48 21.02
N SER A 566 -28.33 -15.39 22.26
CA SER A 566 -29.00 -14.59 23.30
C SER A 566 -28.08 -13.89 24.30
N ASP A 567 -26.75 -14.03 24.18
CA ASP A 567 -25.83 -13.37 25.11
C ASP A 567 -24.46 -13.13 24.47
N LEU A 568 -24.35 -12.03 23.73
CA LEU A 568 -23.08 -11.52 23.19
C LEU A 568 -22.37 -10.58 24.19
N SER A 569 -22.93 -10.40 25.40
CA SER A 569 -22.39 -9.46 26.40
C SER A 569 -21.00 -9.83 26.93
N ASN A 570 -20.60 -11.09 26.76
CA ASN A 570 -19.27 -11.60 27.14
C ASN A 570 -18.23 -11.52 26.00
N ILE A 571 -18.60 -11.07 24.80
CA ILE A 571 -17.64 -10.83 23.72
C ILE A 571 -16.92 -9.51 24.01
N ASP A 572 -15.58 -9.52 24.02
CA ASP A 572 -14.82 -8.28 24.14
C ASP A 572 -15.22 -7.33 22.98
N PRO A 573 -15.74 -6.12 23.28
CA PRO A 573 -16.23 -5.16 22.29
C PRO A 573 -15.24 -4.84 21.17
N ARG A 574 -13.94 -4.96 21.44
CA ARG A 574 -12.86 -4.71 20.47
C ARG A 574 -12.83 -5.75 19.34
N LEU A 575 -13.39 -6.93 19.59
CA LEU A 575 -13.40 -8.08 18.69
C LEU A 575 -14.55 -8.08 17.68
N LEU A 576 -15.47 -7.10 17.80
CA LEU A 576 -16.57 -6.95 16.86
C LEU A 576 -16.04 -6.51 15.48
N THR A 577 -16.40 -7.27 14.45
CA THR A 577 -16.12 -6.93 13.05
C THR A 577 -16.87 -5.66 12.62
N TYR A 578 -16.44 -4.97 11.56
CA TYR A 578 -17.17 -3.81 11.04
C TYR A 578 -18.65 -4.12 10.72
N LYS A 579 -18.92 -5.31 10.18
CA LYS A 579 -20.30 -5.77 9.91
C LYS A 579 -21.11 -5.93 11.19
N MET A 580 -20.51 -6.41 12.27
CA MET A 580 -21.16 -6.52 13.59
C MET A 580 -21.41 -5.16 14.21
N ARG A 581 -20.46 -4.22 14.04
CA ARG A 581 -20.60 -2.84 14.50
C ARG A 581 -21.74 -2.10 13.78
N ASP A 582 -22.04 -2.48 12.54
CA ASP A 582 -23.14 -1.91 11.75
C ASP A 582 -24.47 -2.70 11.90
N ASP A 583 -24.50 -3.77 12.69
CA ASP A 583 -25.69 -4.60 12.87
C ASP A 583 -26.46 -4.20 14.13
N LYS A 584 -27.66 -3.63 13.94
CA LYS A 584 -28.49 -3.10 15.03
C LYS A 584 -28.82 -4.14 16.09
N THR A 585 -29.21 -5.35 15.69
CA THR A 585 -29.58 -6.43 16.63
C THR A 585 -28.39 -6.97 17.40
N VAL A 586 -27.19 -6.96 16.81
CA VAL A 586 -25.94 -7.29 17.54
C VAL A 586 -25.68 -6.24 18.62
N ILE A 587 -25.70 -4.96 18.27
CA ILE A 587 -25.45 -3.87 19.23
C ILE A 587 -26.50 -3.85 20.35
N GLU A 588 -27.77 -4.07 20.01
CA GLU A 588 -28.89 -4.10 20.95
C GLU A 588 -28.75 -5.20 22.02
N ASN A 589 -28.12 -6.33 21.70
CA ASN A 589 -28.04 -7.51 22.57
C ASN A 589 -26.67 -7.72 23.25
N SER A 590 -25.66 -6.90 22.94
CA SER A 590 -24.29 -7.11 23.42
C SER A 590 -23.90 -6.20 24.61
N GLY A 591 -24.83 -5.44 25.18
CA GLY A 591 -24.56 -4.57 26.34
C GLY A 591 -24.15 -3.13 25.98
N GLY A 592 -24.27 -2.21 26.95
CA GLY A 592 -24.12 -0.77 26.73
C GLY A 592 -22.72 -0.30 26.31
N GLU A 593 -21.65 -0.96 26.76
CA GLU A 593 -20.27 -0.58 26.40
C GLU A 593 -19.95 -0.83 24.91
N ILE A 594 -20.64 -1.80 24.29
CA ILE A 594 -20.47 -2.15 22.87
C ILE A 594 -20.99 -1.05 21.94
N PHE A 595 -21.97 -0.25 22.39
CA PHE A 595 -22.51 0.86 21.60
C PHE A 595 -21.43 1.89 21.21
N ASN A 596 -20.36 2.05 21.99
CA ASN A 596 -19.22 2.91 21.62
C ASN A 596 -18.54 2.48 20.31
N TYR A 597 -18.51 1.18 20.05
CA TYR A 597 -17.85 0.59 18.88
C TYR A 597 -18.79 0.47 17.69
N ALA A 598 -20.09 0.74 17.84
CA ALA A 598 -21.06 0.68 16.76
C ALA A 598 -20.75 1.70 15.64
N SER A 599 -21.16 1.36 14.42
CA SER A 599 -21.01 2.24 13.25
C SER A 599 -21.71 3.57 13.49
N GLU A 600 -21.29 4.63 12.79
CA GLU A 600 -21.96 5.92 12.92
C GLU A 600 -23.45 5.85 12.54
N ARG A 601 -23.82 5.01 11.56
CA ARG A 601 -25.21 4.77 11.16
C ARG A 601 -26.02 4.19 12.33
N VAL A 602 -25.50 3.16 12.99
CA VAL A 602 -26.17 2.50 14.13
C VAL A 602 -26.20 3.42 15.36
N ARG A 603 -25.11 4.15 15.64
CA ARG A 603 -25.08 5.15 16.73
C ARG A 603 -26.01 6.34 16.50
N SER A 604 -26.41 6.58 15.25
CA SER A 604 -27.39 7.60 14.85
C SER A 604 -28.83 7.09 14.92
N ASP A 605 -29.06 5.82 15.24
CA ASP A 605 -30.40 5.28 15.49
C ASP A 605 -30.88 5.71 16.88
N LYS A 606 -31.78 6.68 16.89
CA LYS A 606 -32.31 7.28 18.12
C LYS A 606 -33.09 6.28 18.98
N ASP A 607 -33.87 5.39 18.35
CA ASP A 607 -34.71 4.44 19.07
C ASP A 607 -33.83 3.37 19.73
N LEU A 608 -32.82 2.89 19.01
CA LEU A 608 -31.82 1.98 19.58
C LEU A 608 -31.07 2.59 20.75
N LEU A 609 -30.66 3.87 20.63
CA LEU A 609 -29.96 4.56 21.71
C LEU A 609 -30.82 4.67 22.96
N LEU A 610 -32.10 5.01 22.82
CA LEU A 610 -33.04 5.05 23.94
C LEU A 610 -33.24 3.66 24.57
N GLU A 611 -33.37 2.62 23.74
CA GLU A 611 -33.49 1.24 24.20
C GLU A 611 -32.23 0.74 24.93
N CYS A 612 -31.03 1.03 24.41
CA CYS A 612 -29.77 0.68 25.07
C CYS A 612 -29.56 1.47 26.37
N MET A 613 -29.96 2.74 26.39
CA MET A 613 -29.97 3.54 27.62
C MET A 613 -30.88 2.91 28.67
N GLU A 614 -32.08 2.44 28.25
CA GLU A 614 -33.08 1.80 29.11
C GLU A 614 -32.64 0.43 29.64
N ARG A 615 -32.10 -0.41 28.74
CA ARG A 615 -31.76 -1.82 29.03
C ARG A 615 -30.45 -1.97 29.79
N TYR A 616 -29.48 -1.07 29.60
CA TYR A 616 -28.12 -1.25 30.13
C TYR A 616 -27.64 -0.10 31.02
N SER A 617 -27.51 1.12 30.47
CA SER A 617 -27.00 2.27 31.23
C SER A 617 -27.19 3.59 30.47
N SER A 618 -27.50 4.66 31.20
CA SER A 618 -27.51 6.02 30.68
C SER A 618 -26.13 6.50 30.17
N VAL A 619 -25.02 5.85 30.56
CA VAL A 619 -23.65 6.17 30.10
C VAL A 619 -23.48 5.97 28.59
N VAL A 620 -24.30 5.12 27.96
CA VAL A 620 -24.32 4.85 26.51
C VAL A 620 -24.49 6.15 25.69
N TYR A 621 -25.22 7.12 26.23
CA TYR A 621 -25.40 8.45 25.65
C TYR A 621 -24.09 9.18 25.30
N LEU A 622 -23.01 8.95 26.07
CA LEU A 622 -21.70 9.58 25.83
C LEU A 622 -21.08 9.18 24.49
N TYR A 623 -21.58 8.11 23.86
CA TYR A 623 -21.09 7.61 22.58
C TYR A 623 -21.95 8.01 21.39
N ALA A 624 -23.14 8.59 21.62
CA ALA A 624 -24.04 9.08 20.59
C ALA A 624 -23.41 10.23 19.75
N PRO A 625 -23.77 10.42 18.48
CA PRO A 625 -23.36 11.58 17.69
C PRO A 625 -23.83 12.90 18.30
N LYS A 626 -23.11 14.00 18.01
CA LYS A 626 -23.39 15.34 18.57
C LYS A 626 -24.84 15.82 18.34
N HIS A 627 -25.46 15.42 17.23
CA HIS A 627 -26.82 15.83 16.90
C HIS A 627 -27.87 15.15 17.80
N LEU A 628 -27.71 13.85 18.10
CA LEU A 628 -28.57 13.13 19.04
C LEU A 628 -28.35 13.58 20.49
N ARG A 629 -27.13 13.97 20.88
CA ARG A 629 -26.89 14.55 22.21
C ARG A 629 -27.66 15.85 22.48
N LYS A 630 -28.09 16.53 21.41
CA LYS A 630 -28.89 17.75 21.54
C LYS A 630 -30.40 17.47 21.51
N ASP A 631 -30.81 16.24 21.19
CA ASP A 631 -32.21 15.83 21.08
C ASP A 631 -32.94 15.91 22.42
N THR A 632 -34.16 16.45 22.38
CA THR A 632 -34.96 16.73 23.57
C THR A 632 -35.47 15.46 24.26
N GLN A 633 -35.82 14.41 23.50
CA GLN A 633 -36.29 13.14 24.08
C GLN A 633 -35.15 12.38 24.76
N ILE A 634 -33.94 12.42 24.18
CA ILE A 634 -32.76 11.78 24.79
C ILE A 634 -32.38 12.50 26.09
N LYS A 635 -32.44 13.84 26.12
CA LYS A 635 -32.24 14.62 27.34
C LYS A 635 -33.29 14.33 28.42
N GLN A 636 -34.54 14.10 28.02
CA GLN A 636 -35.60 13.68 28.94
C GLN A 636 -35.35 12.27 29.50
N ALA A 637 -34.89 11.33 28.67
CA ALA A 637 -34.52 9.98 29.11
C ALA A 637 -33.37 9.99 30.14
N LEU A 638 -32.40 10.89 30.00
CA LEU A 638 -31.33 11.08 31.01
C LEU A 638 -31.83 11.58 32.38
N SER A 639 -33.00 12.22 32.41
CA SER A 639 -33.60 12.75 33.65
C SER A 639 -34.51 11.75 34.38
N CYS A 640 -34.66 10.52 33.84
CA CYS A 640 -35.43 9.46 34.48
C CYS A 640 -34.67 8.82 35.66
N PRO A 641 -35.21 8.84 36.89
CA PRO A 641 -34.56 8.29 38.08
C PRO A 641 -34.21 6.79 38.02
N SER A 642 -34.94 6.02 37.21
CA SER A 642 -34.72 4.57 37.02
C SER A 642 -33.45 4.21 36.24
N LEU A 643 -32.81 5.19 35.58
CA LEU A 643 -31.66 4.98 34.68
C LEU A 643 -30.32 5.49 35.23
N LEU A 644 -30.33 5.94 36.49
CA LEU A 644 -29.19 6.52 37.20
C LEU A 644 -28.43 5.50 38.07
N SER A 645 -28.70 4.19 37.95
CA SER A 645 -27.87 3.18 38.62
C SER A 645 -26.52 3.08 37.91
N ILE A 646 -25.51 3.72 38.50
CA ILE A 646 -24.12 3.58 38.08
C ILE A 646 -23.67 2.15 38.42
N PRO A 647 -23.17 1.35 37.47
CA PRO A 647 -22.59 0.05 37.78
C PRO A 647 -21.38 0.21 38.71
N ASP A 648 -21.25 -0.65 39.73
CA ASP A 648 -20.17 -0.60 40.75
C ASP A 648 -18.73 -0.71 40.19
N LYS A 649 -18.58 -0.91 38.86
CA LYS A 649 -17.29 -0.89 38.15
C LYS A 649 -17.36 -0.01 36.90
N LEU A 650 -17.11 1.28 37.06
CA LEU A 650 -16.72 2.15 35.93
C LEU A 650 -15.29 1.80 35.49
N PRO A 651 -15.00 1.68 34.17
CA PRO A 651 -13.63 1.67 33.67
C PRO A 651 -12.88 2.92 34.16
N SER A 652 -11.65 2.73 34.64
CA SER A 652 -10.84 3.73 35.38
C SER A 652 -10.68 5.10 34.69
N ARG A 653 -10.94 5.18 33.38
CA ARG A 653 -10.84 6.42 32.59
C ARG A 653 -11.99 7.42 32.80
N PHE A 654 -13.13 7.00 33.36
CA PHE A 654 -14.33 7.84 33.49
C PHE A 654 -14.74 8.19 34.92
N ALA A 655 -14.03 7.73 35.95
CA ALA A 655 -14.38 8.03 37.34
C ALA A 655 -14.25 9.53 37.75
N LYS A 656 -13.84 10.41 36.82
CA LYS A 656 -13.64 11.86 37.06
C LYS A 656 -14.46 12.78 36.13
N GLN A 657 -15.21 12.25 35.16
CA GLN A 657 -16.16 13.02 34.34
C GLN A 657 -17.57 12.72 34.84
#